data_AF-A0A4Q2Z7T5-F1
#
_entry.id   AF-A0A4Q2Z7T5-F1
#
_cell.length_a   1.000
_cell.length_b   1.000
_cell.length_c   1.000
_cell.angle_alpha   90.00
_cell.angle_beta   90.00
_cell.angle_gamma   90.00
#
_symmetry.space_group_name_H-M   'P 1'
#
loop_
_entity.id
_entity.type
_entity.pdbx_description
1 polymer ?
#
loop_
_entity_poly.entity_id
_entity_poly.type
_entity_poly.pdbx_seq_one_letter_code
_entity_poly.pdbx_strand_id
1 'polypeptide(L)'
;MKPKYTASALRNNKFGASLATIVTVCFSTAGMTFAADWVGTTSTDWNNNANWAGGAGTGGSNAIVNTVTPNIATISANIAATPVDIFVGNEAGNTGRLDHTAGTAQTGGANWMYIGRRGGNGTYNIANPAGTGGTFTSMGQGTGSITIGGRLYVGGWEVQNGVAKMNVNTTGTVRINTWLQVGVAGSTGELNIDSGTVDMGTVGGEAWFEVGNGILNDVKSVGTFRMSGGTLTKVGGQHWSIGTNGGIGKARITGGNITINNEIWVGQITGAVAAVQQASEGELEITGGTLTNNSWVAIGRQGGHGIVKMSGGTWNKNGNSNFIIGASQGNGVRGIGTLELSGGSITVAPSVEANRGLTWVAEQDNSEGHFTLSGTATFQTPRLIVAPNTGATGTVDLDGGTLRVGQFIGGGGAETIAFNGTQIIATMPNQTQFLEGHDTAVIEAGGLKIDSNGNNLVAAQVLSGSGPITKSGAGKLVLSGANTASGAISVTGGTLISNTAATGGGNFTVANGAGMGVLQTAPAATLTVANIAMGTSAATSIDIDLGNIAANPTVAPLTVGAISLAGTVTVNVADSLPATGTFPLIKYTTKTGAGSFTLGTLPLGVVATLSESGGTVSLNVSSVKMPRWTGAVDGIWSATSNTNNWIDLVSNTPTAYTDPAPVLFDDNATGTTTVNIQGTVAPSKVTFSNTANPADPGPVGKNYTLEGTGKITGTTGLTKVGGGNLTVNTANDYTG
;
A
#
# COMPACT_ATOMS: atom_id res chain seq x y z
N MET A 1 34.59 -15.61 -11.89
CA MET A 1 35.87 -15.81 -11.17
C MET A 1 35.55 -16.19 -9.73
N LYS A 2 35.92 -17.40 -9.29
CA LYS A 2 35.83 -17.87 -7.90
C LYS A 2 37.23 -18.28 -7.46
N PRO A 3 37.72 -17.94 -6.25
CA PRO A 3 38.96 -18.55 -5.75
C PRO A 3 38.66 -19.89 -5.07
N LYS A 4 39.44 -20.90 -5.46
CA LYS A 4 39.65 -22.16 -4.76
C LYS A 4 40.56 -21.92 -3.55
N TYR A 5 40.32 -22.62 -2.44
CA TYR A 5 41.41 -23.00 -1.53
C TYR A 5 41.31 -24.49 -1.19
N THR A 6 42.48 -25.11 -1.32
CA THR A 6 42.80 -26.53 -1.31
C THR A 6 42.97 -27.09 0.09
N ALA A 7 42.51 -28.31 0.29
CA ALA A 7 42.89 -29.15 1.41
C ALA A 7 44.34 -29.66 1.25
N SER A 8 45.10 -29.68 2.34
CA SER A 8 46.31 -30.48 2.49
C SER A 8 46.32 -31.17 3.84
N ALA A 9 46.30 -32.51 3.78
CA ALA A 9 46.49 -33.42 4.89
C ALA A 9 47.97 -33.49 5.29
N LEU A 10 48.26 -33.94 6.53
CA LEU A 10 49.34 -34.89 6.81
C LEU A 10 49.18 -35.52 8.21
N ARG A 11 49.43 -36.83 8.27
CA ARG A 11 49.36 -37.73 9.43
C ARG A 11 50.74 -37.92 10.08
N ASN A 12 50.68 -38.18 11.40
CA ASN A 12 51.42 -39.16 12.22
C ASN A 12 52.91 -39.02 12.62
N ASN A 13 53.05 -39.10 13.95
CA ASN A 13 53.98 -39.89 14.79
C ASN A 13 55.44 -39.44 14.97
N LYS A 14 55.82 -39.21 16.24
CA LYS A 14 56.84 -40.01 16.98
C LYS A 14 56.85 -39.68 18.49
N PHE A 15 56.98 -40.73 19.29
CA PHE A 15 57.12 -40.76 20.76
C PHE A 15 58.60 -40.63 21.17
N GLY A 16 58.84 -40.02 22.34
CA GLY A 16 59.90 -40.43 23.29
C GLY A 16 61.10 -39.49 23.47
N ALA A 17 61.16 -38.78 24.60
CA ALA A 17 62.22 -38.89 25.62
C ALA A 17 62.09 -37.78 26.68
N SER A 18 62.30 -38.20 27.93
CA SER A 18 62.20 -37.49 29.20
C SER A 18 63.20 -36.35 29.39
N LEU A 19 62.74 -35.23 29.95
CA LEU A 19 63.56 -34.40 30.84
C LEU A 19 62.65 -33.83 31.94
N ALA A 20 62.91 -34.25 33.18
CA ALA A 20 62.24 -33.74 34.37
C ALA A 20 62.77 -32.34 34.68
N THR A 21 61.95 -31.33 34.40
CA THR A 21 62.16 -29.97 34.91
C THR A 21 61.06 -29.72 35.94
N ILE A 22 61.47 -29.47 37.18
CA ILE A 22 60.60 -29.01 38.26
C ILE A 22 59.97 -27.69 37.79
N VAL A 23 58.73 -27.77 37.31
CA VAL A 23 57.84 -26.61 37.21
C VAL A 23 57.26 -26.46 38.60
N THR A 24 57.80 -25.51 39.36
CA THR A 24 57.00 -24.86 40.40
C THR A 24 55.79 -24.26 39.69
N VAL A 25 54.68 -24.99 39.68
CA VAL A 25 53.38 -24.43 39.34
C VAL A 25 53.09 -23.44 40.46
N CYS A 26 53.50 -22.19 40.25
CA CYS A 26 52.75 -21.10 40.83
C CYS A 26 51.33 -21.30 40.32
N PHE A 27 50.45 -21.85 41.18
CA PHE A 27 49.07 -21.43 41.15
C PHE A 27 49.11 -19.93 41.37
N SER A 28 49.25 -19.15 40.30
CA SER A 28 48.55 -17.89 40.30
C SER A 28 47.10 -18.32 40.44
N THR A 29 46.53 -18.07 41.61
CA THR A 29 45.10 -17.91 41.77
C THR A 29 44.70 -16.74 40.88
N ALA A 30 44.67 -16.94 39.56
CA ALA A 30 43.79 -16.19 38.70
C ALA A 30 42.40 -16.52 39.23
N GLY A 31 41.86 -15.62 40.04
CA GLY A 31 40.66 -15.85 40.82
C GLY A 31 39.55 -16.38 39.93
N MET A 32 39.02 -17.55 40.27
CA MET A 32 37.67 -17.89 39.85
C MET A 32 36.77 -16.82 40.48
N THR A 33 36.18 -15.96 39.65
CA THR A 33 35.28 -14.91 40.13
C THR A 33 34.04 -15.58 40.74
N PHE A 34 33.91 -15.49 42.06
CA PHE A 34 32.74 -15.99 42.78
C PHE A 34 31.52 -15.15 42.40
N ALA A 35 30.36 -15.78 42.22
CA ALA A 35 29.11 -15.03 42.12
C ALA A 35 28.84 -14.31 43.45
N ALA A 36 28.34 -13.07 43.37
CA ALA A 36 27.80 -12.36 44.53
C ALA A 36 26.29 -12.62 44.59
N ASP A 37 25.85 -13.38 45.60
CA ASP A 37 24.44 -13.76 45.77
C ASP A 37 23.72 -12.80 46.75
N TRP A 38 22.56 -12.29 46.36
CA TRP A 38 21.72 -11.47 47.24
C TRP A 38 21.14 -12.32 48.36
N VAL A 39 21.50 -11.99 49.60
CA VAL A 39 20.96 -12.59 50.83
C VAL A 39 20.01 -11.64 51.58
N GLY A 40 20.08 -10.33 51.33
CA GLY A 40 19.12 -9.35 51.84
C GLY A 40 18.94 -9.35 53.37
N THR A 41 19.99 -9.63 54.13
CA THR A 41 19.90 -9.77 55.60
C THR A 41 19.90 -8.43 56.35
N THR A 42 20.29 -7.33 55.72
CA THR A 42 20.54 -6.05 56.41
C THR A 42 19.62 -4.92 55.95
N SER A 43 19.44 -4.71 54.65
CA SER A 43 18.57 -3.67 54.10
C SER A 43 18.14 -3.99 52.67
N THR A 44 17.28 -3.16 52.07
CA THR A 44 16.90 -3.27 50.65
C THR A 44 17.94 -2.68 49.70
N ASP A 45 18.87 -1.86 50.20
CA ASP A 45 19.83 -1.11 49.38
C ASP A 45 20.83 -2.04 48.66
N TRP A 46 20.82 -1.99 47.33
CA TRP A 46 21.73 -2.72 46.45
C TRP A 46 23.20 -2.48 46.80
N ASN A 47 23.55 -1.25 47.19
CA ASN A 47 24.92 -0.83 47.46
C ASN A 47 25.42 -1.25 48.85
N ASN A 48 24.57 -1.83 49.71
CA ASN A 48 24.99 -2.32 51.00
C ASN A 48 25.65 -3.71 50.90
N ASN A 49 26.98 -3.74 51.09
CA ASN A 49 27.82 -4.94 51.05
C ASN A 49 27.41 -6.07 51.98
N ALA A 50 26.73 -5.78 53.07
CA ALA A 50 26.22 -6.80 53.99
C ALA A 50 25.06 -7.62 53.41
N ASN A 51 24.41 -7.14 52.33
CA ASN A 51 23.31 -7.85 51.68
C ASN A 51 23.78 -8.91 50.66
N TRP A 52 25.08 -9.09 50.46
CA TRP A 52 25.63 -9.98 49.43
C TRP A 52 26.59 -11.02 50.01
N ALA A 53 26.30 -12.30 49.78
CA ALA A 53 27.24 -13.37 50.04
C ALA A 53 28.37 -13.29 48.99
N GLY A 54 29.60 -13.01 49.43
CA GLY A 54 30.74 -12.70 48.55
C GLY A 54 31.12 -11.21 48.50
N GLY A 55 30.34 -10.33 49.15
CA GLY A 55 30.52 -8.87 49.12
C GLY A 55 29.76 -8.22 47.95
N ALA A 56 29.16 -7.03 48.18
CA ALA A 56 28.29 -6.31 47.25
C ALA A 56 28.94 -6.08 45.92
N GLY A 57 28.31 -6.56 44.84
CA GLY A 57 28.42 -5.94 43.53
C GLY A 57 29.85 -5.55 43.15
N THR A 58 30.83 -6.43 43.38
CA THR A 58 32.26 -6.11 43.63
C THR A 58 33.05 -5.60 42.43
N GLY A 59 32.43 -5.36 41.28
CA GLY A 59 33.15 -5.17 40.04
C GLY A 59 33.80 -6.49 39.61
N GLY A 60 33.50 -6.97 38.41
CA GLY A 60 34.15 -8.18 37.89
C GLY A 60 33.58 -9.53 38.37
N SER A 61 32.47 -9.54 39.13
CA SER A 61 31.69 -10.74 39.47
C SER A 61 30.24 -10.65 38.98
N ASN A 62 29.55 -11.79 38.86
CA ASN A 62 28.12 -11.83 38.55
C ASN A 62 27.28 -11.43 39.76
N ALA A 63 26.25 -10.60 39.55
CA ALA A 63 25.27 -10.28 40.59
C ALA A 63 24.04 -11.19 40.43
N ILE A 64 23.74 -12.01 41.44
CA ILE A 64 22.65 -13.00 41.39
C ILE A 64 21.60 -12.70 42.46
N VAL A 65 20.36 -12.47 42.03
CA VAL A 65 19.20 -12.26 42.91
C VAL A 65 18.27 -13.47 42.76
N ASN A 66 18.40 -14.46 43.65
CA ASN A 66 17.67 -15.74 43.58
C ASN A 66 16.64 -15.95 44.69
N THR A 67 16.52 -14.98 45.61
CA THR A 67 15.63 -15.04 46.76
C THR A 67 14.70 -13.84 46.77
N VAL A 68 13.48 -14.04 47.27
CA VAL A 68 12.59 -12.95 47.70
C VAL A 68 12.63 -12.95 49.22
N THR A 69 13.50 -12.11 49.78
CA THR A 69 13.59 -11.91 51.23
C THR A 69 12.66 -10.76 51.65
N PRO A 70 12.42 -10.55 52.95
CA PRO A 70 11.71 -9.35 53.41
C PRO A 70 12.37 -8.04 52.93
N ASN A 71 13.70 -8.04 52.73
CA ASN A 71 14.43 -6.93 52.14
C ASN A 71 14.69 -7.18 50.64
N ILE A 72 13.73 -6.79 49.81
CA ILE A 72 13.82 -6.89 48.35
C ILE A 72 15.02 -6.07 47.84
N ALA A 73 15.84 -6.66 46.96
CA ALA A 73 16.96 -5.98 46.33
C ALA A 73 16.48 -4.72 45.58
N THR A 74 17.01 -3.55 45.95
CA THR A 74 16.54 -2.26 45.46
C THR A 74 17.69 -1.35 45.02
N ILE A 75 17.66 -0.93 43.76
CA ILE A 75 18.53 0.11 43.20
C ILE A 75 17.76 1.43 43.28
N SER A 76 18.14 2.28 44.23
CA SER A 76 17.55 3.63 44.44
C SER A 76 18.54 4.77 44.21
N ALA A 77 19.78 4.43 43.85
CA ALA A 77 20.87 5.35 43.51
C ALA A 77 21.81 4.64 42.52
N ASN A 78 22.79 5.35 41.96
CA ASN A 78 23.76 4.76 41.06
C ASN A 78 24.45 3.56 41.74
N ILE A 79 24.57 2.44 41.04
CA ILE A 79 25.28 1.28 41.58
C ILE A 79 26.75 1.62 41.77
N ALA A 80 27.32 1.27 42.92
CA ALA A 80 28.69 1.62 43.28
C ALA A 80 29.75 0.88 42.45
N ALA A 81 29.40 -0.28 41.90
CA ALA A 81 30.29 -1.06 41.04
C ALA A 81 29.50 -1.89 40.01
N THR A 82 30.15 -2.13 38.87
CA THR A 82 29.56 -2.75 37.68
C THR A 82 29.71 -4.27 37.75
N PRO A 83 28.61 -5.04 37.92
CA PRO A 83 28.66 -6.49 37.80
C PRO A 83 29.05 -6.91 36.37
N VAL A 84 29.56 -8.13 36.24
CA VAL A 84 29.76 -8.78 34.92
C VAL A 84 28.39 -8.95 34.30
N ASP A 85 27.64 -9.95 34.74
CA ASP A 85 26.24 -10.17 34.38
C ASP A 85 25.31 -9.86 35.58
N ILE A 86 24.05 -9.58 35.30
CA ILE A 86 22.98 -9.49 36.31
C ILE A 86 21.99 -10.63 36.09
N PHE A 87 21.71 -11.40 37.15
CA PHE A 87 20.73 -12.48 37.16
C PHE A 87 19.61 -12.19 38.16
N VAL A 88 18.37 -12.37 37.73
CA VAL A 88 17.17 -12.27 38.58
C VAL A 88 16.34 -13.54 38.40
N GLY A 89 16.34 -14.41 39.40
CA GLY A 89 15.70 -15.73 39.33
C GLY A 89 16.43 -16.67 38.36
N ASN A 90 17.54 -17.23 38.80
CA ASN A 90 18.39 -18.18 38.06
C ASN A 90 18.34 -19.58 38.69
N GLU A 91 18.27 -20.61 37.84
CA GLU A 91 18.05 -22.04 38.19
C GLU A 91 16.62 -22.36 38.68
N ALA A 92 16.20 -23.60 38.42
CA ALA A 92 14.88 -24.10 38.78
C ALA A 92 14.64 -24.05 40.30
N GLY A 93 13.43 -23.64 40.69
CA GLY A 93 13.02 -23.50 42.09
C GLY A 93 13.40 -22.18 42.75
N ASN A 94 14.27 -21.37 42.14
CA ASN A 94 14.64 -20.05 42.67
C ASN A 94 13.67 -18.97 42.19
N THR A 95 13.36 -18.01 43.07
CA THR A 95 12.53 -16.84 42.76
C THR A 95 13.27 -15.56 43.14
N GLY A 96 13.56 -14.71 42.17
CA GLY A 96 14.26 -13.44 42.35
C GLY A 96 13.37 -12.24 42.04
N ARG A 97 13.53 -11.17 42.82
CA ARG A 97 12.94 -9.85 42.52
C ARG A 97 13.96 -8.74 42.70
N LEU A 98 14.07 -7.88 41.70
CA LEU A 98 14.92 -6.68 41.73
C LEU A 98 14.06 -5.44 41.39
N ASP A 99 14.03 -4.48 42.30
CA ASP A 99 13.35 -3.21 42.13
C ASP A 99 14.39 -2.11 41.82
N HIS A 100 14.17 -1.32 40.78
CA HIS A 100 15.06 -0.26 40.32
C HIS A 100 14.25 1.04 40.20
N THR A 101 14.22 1.78 41.32
CA THR A 101 13.36 2.94 41.47
C THR A 101 14.01 4.24 41.00
N ALA A 102 15.33 4.33 41.11
CA ALA A 102 16.12 5.52 40.75
C ALA A 102 17.60 5.16 40.55
N GLY A 103 18.37 6.09 39.97
CA GLY A 103 19.81 5.93 39.74
C GLY A 103 20.15 5.20 38.45
N THR A 104 21.44 4.95 38.25
CA THR A 104 21.95 4.23 37.08
C THR A 104 22.53 2.87 37.44
N ALA A 105 22.20 1.87 36.63
CA ALA A 105 22.76 0.52 36.69
C ALA A 105 23.40 0.14 35.37
N GLN A 106 24.38 -0.76 35.39
CA GLN A 106 25.00 -1.29 34.17
C GLN A 106 25.56 -2.69 34.36
N THR A 107 25.59 -3.47 33.29
CA THR A 107 26.45 -4.67 33.18
C THR A 107 27.81 -4.29 32.58
N GLY A 108 28.80 -5.17 32.67
CA GLY A 108 30.07 -4.95 31.98
C GLY A 108 29.93 -4.94 30.45
N GLY A 109 30.96 -4.47 29.74
CA GLY A 109 30.95 -4.43 28.27
C GLY A 109 30.71 -5.81 27.67
N ALA A 110 29.77 -5.92 26.72
CA ALA A 110 29.29 -7.17 26.11
C ALA A 110 28.61 -8.18 27.04
N ASN A 111 28.40 -7.85 28.31
CA ASN A 111 27.79 -8.75 29.31
C ASN A 111 26.27 -8.56 29.41
N TRP A 112 25.59 -9.59 29.90
CA TRP A 112 24.17 -9.81 29.71
C TRP A 112 23.38 -9.62 31.00
N MET A 113 22.08 -9.42 30.84
CA MET A 113 21.13 -9.47 31.93
C MET A 113 20.13 -10.59 31.67
N TYR A 114 19.87 -11.37 32.71
CA TYR A 114 18.97 -12.51 32.66
C TYR A 114 17.88 -12.38 33.72
N ILE A 115 16.65 -12.60 33.30
CA ILE A 115 15.49 -12.67 34.18
C ILE A 115 14.83 -14.03 33.91
N GLY A 116 14.68 -14.87 34.93
CA GLY A 116 14.07 -16.20 34.80
C GLY A 116 14.90 -17.18 33.96
N ARG A 117 16.22 -17.26 34.20
CA ARG A 117 17.14 -18.17 33.48
C ARG A 117 17.09 -19.57 34.06
N ARG A 118 17.25 -20.60 33.21
CA ARG A 118 17.36 -22.02 33.63
C ARG A 118 16.21 -22.45 34.56
N GLY A 119 14.96 -22.20 34.16
CA GLY A 119 13.79 -22.59 34.97
C GLY A 119 13.51 -21.72 36.21
N GLY A 120 14.29 -20.68 36.47
CA GLY A 120 14.04 -19.75 37.57
C GLY A 120 12.85 -18.81 37.32
N ASN A 121 12.33 -18.22 38.41
CA ASN A 121 11.27 -17.21 38.37
C ASN A 121 11.83 -15.82 38.69
N GLY A 122 11.88 -14.91 37.72
CA GLY A 122 12.48 -13.59 37.86
C GLY A 122 11.50 -12.45 37.67
N THR A 123 11.54 -11.44 38.52
CA THR A 123 10.84 -10.17 38.31
C THR A 123 11.79 -8.98 38.42
N TYR A 124 11.89 -8.19 37.35
CA TYR A 124 12.64 -6.94 37.35
C TYR A 124 11.72 -5.74 37.14
N ASN A 125 11.70 -4.81 38.09
CA ASN A 125 10.88 -3.62 38.03
C ASN A 125 11.78 -2.38 37.90
N ILE A 126 11.91 -1.81 36.70
CA ILE A 126 12.48 -0.47 36.52
C ILE A 126 11.34 0.55 36.54
N ALA A 127 10.83 0.74 37.74
CA ALA A 127 9.64 1.51 38.07
C ALA A 127 9.68 1.88 39.55
N ASN A 128 8.64 2.55 40.07
CA ASN A 128 8.40 2.72 41.49
C ASN A 128 7.30 1.74 41.95
N PRO A 129 7.64 0.57 42.52
CA PRO A 129 6.65 -0.43 42.92
C PRO A 129 5.82 -0.05 44.14
N ALA A 130 6.24 0.97 44.91
CA ALA A 130 5.46 1.49 46.03
C ALA A 130 4.37 2.46 45.57
N GLY A 131 4.50 3.03 44.37
CA GLY A 131 3.49 3.86 43.75
C GLY A 131 2.53 3.06 42.87
N THR A 132 1.38 3.65 42.55
CA THR A 132 0.44 3.16 41.55
C THR A 132 0.51 4.01 40.29
N GLY A 133 0.32 3.41 39.13
CA GLY A 133 0.37 4.07 37.82
C GLY A 133 0.50 3.01 36.73
N GLY A 134 0.83 3.42 35.50
CA GLY A 134 1.19 2.52 34.41
C GLY A 134 0.09 1.53 33.98
N THR A 135 -0.36 1.61 32.73
CA THR A 135 -1.41 0.77 32.17
C THR A 135 -1.15 -0.74 32.32
N PHE A 136 0.09 -1.19 32.11
CA PHE A 136 0.46 -2.61 32.12
C PHE A 136 1.30 -3.01 33.32
N THR A 137 2.15 -2.12 33.81
CA THR A 137 3.01 -2.38 34.98
C THR A 137 2.24 -2.28 36.28
N SER A 138 1.15 -1.49 36.34
CA SER A 138 0.41 -1.16 37.57
C SER A 138 1.27 -0.48 38.66
N MET A 139 2.45 0.03 38.31
CA MET A 139 3.42 0.64 39.22
C MET A 139 3.57 2.14 38.94
N GLY A 140 3.97 2.91 39.94
CA GLY A 140 4.32 4.32 39.79
C GLY A 140 5.55 4.52 38.91
N GLN A 141 5.72 5.73 38.36
CA GLN A 141 6.89 6.05 37.54
C GLN A 141 8.13 6.25 38.42
N GLY A 142 9.22 5.53 38.13
CA GLY A 142 10.54 5.75 38.73
C GLY A 142 11.45 6.62 37.85
N THR A 143 12.70 6.82 38.26
CA THR A 143 13.71 7.58 37.49
C THR A 143 14.95 6.76 37.11
N GLY A 144 14.92 5.45 37.37
CA GLY A 144 16.03 4.54 37.12
C GLY A 144 16.41 4.43 35.64
N SER A 145 17.69 4.19 35.36
CA SER A 145 18.20 3.90 34.01
C SER A 145 19.18 2.73 34.05
N ILE A 146 19.10 1.82 33.08
CA ILE A 146 20.01 0.67 32.99
C ILE A 146 20.66 0.57 31.62
N THR A 147 21.96 0.30 31.59
CA THR A 147 22.70 -0.05 30.35
C THR A 147 23.16 -1.51 30.40
N ILE A 148 22.68 -2.30 29.45
CA ILE A 148 23.03 -3.70 29.30
C ILE A 148 24.03 -3.80 28.14
N GLY A 149 25.27 -4.14 28.49
CA GLY A 149 26.42 -4.19 27.59
C GLY A 149 26.26 -5.16 26.43
N GLY A 150 25.43 -6.20 26.58
CA GLY A 150 25.06 -7.16 25.54
C GLY A 150 23.56 -7.44 25.49
N ARG A 151 23.16 -8.70 25.72
CA ARG A 151 21.78 -9.20 25.54
C ARG A 151 20.95 -9.09 26.82
N LEU A 152 19.66 -8.81 26.65
CA LEU A 152 18.66 -8.91 27.71
C LEU A 152 17.74 -10.10 27.44
N TYR A 153 17.64 -11.00 28.43
CA TYR A 153 16.65 -12.07 28.46
C TYR A 153 15.57 -11.76 29.48
N VAL A 154 14.33 -11.72 29.01
CA VAL A 154 13.12 -11.76 29.84
C VAL A 154 12.51 -13.14 29.63
N GLY A 155 13.02 -14.13 30.36
CA GLY A 155 12.60 -15.52 30.27
C GLY A 155 13.30 -16.23 29.12
N GLY A 156 14.36 -16.97 29.43
CA GLY A 156 15.09 -17.75 28.44
C GLY A 156 16.52 -18.12 28.81
N TRP A 157 17.17 -18.81 27.86
CA TRP A 157 18.51 -19.42 27.90
C TRP A 157 18.58 -20.77 28.65
N GLU A 158 19.15 -21.77 27.96
CA GLU A 158 19.36 -23.16 28.42
C GLU A 158 18.09 -23.96 28.77
N VAL A 159 17.18 -24.09 27.80
CA VAL A 159 16.05 -25.05 27.70
C VAL A 159 15.41 -25.48 29.03
N GLN A 160 14.83 -24.55 29.78
CA GLN A 160 14.17 -24.86 31.05
C GLN A 160 13.09 -23.80 31.31
N ASN A 161 11.86 -24.25 31.60
CA ASN A 161 10.59 -23.52 31.82
C ASN A 161 10.65 -22.28 32.76
N GLY A 162 11.52 -21.32 32.47
CA GLY A 162 11.72 -20.13 33.27
C GLY A 162 10.54 -19.19 33.12
N VAL A 163 10.21 -18.48 34.19
CA VAL A 163 9.14 -17.48 34.20
C VAL A 163 9.78 -16.13 34.49
N ALA A 164 9.56 -15.16 33.61
CA ALA A 164 10.17 -13.85 33.76
C ALA A 164 9.16 -12.74 33.53
N LYS A 165 9.26 -11.70 34.36
CA LYS A 165 8.52 -10.46 34.18
C LYS A 165 9.47 -9.27 34.28
N MET A 166 9.43 -8.39 33.29
CA MET A 166 10.09 -7.09 33.32
C MET A 166 9.04 -5.99 33.17
N ASN A 167 9.04 -5.05 34.11
CA ASN A 167 8.16 -3.89 34.11
C ASN A 167 8.98 -2.62 33.97
N VAL A 168 8.62 -1.79 32.98
CA VAL A 168 9.28 -0.52 32.67
C VAL A 168 8.25 0.60 32.81
N ASN A 169 8.39 1.40 33.86
CA ASN A 169 7.66 2.65 34.01
C ASN A 169 8.59 3.67 34.62
N THR A 170 9.37 4.34 33.77
CA THR A 170 10.40 5.27 34.23
C THR A 170 10.48 6.52 33.35
N THR A 171 11.09 7.57 33.87
CA THR A 171 11.59 8.71 33.08
C THR A 171 12.96 8.43 32.46
N GLY A 172 13.64 7.37 32.89
CA GLY A 172 14.98 7.01 32.45
C GLY A 172 15.03 6.15 31.19
N THR A 173 16.20 5.56 30.95
CA THR A 173 16.51 4.78 29.74
C THR A 173 16.86 3.33 30.08
N VAL A 174 16.29 2.38 29.34
CA VAL A 174 16.75 0.99 29.25
C VAL A 174 17.52 0.85 27.94
N ARG A 175 18.85 0.75 28.02
CA ARG A 175 19.72 0.57 26.85
C ARG A 175 20.16 -0.89 26.76
N ILE A 176 20.02 -1.48 25.57
CA ILE A 176 20.38 -2.86 25.27
C ILE A 176 21.28 -2.84 24.03
N ASN A 177 22.55 -3.18 24.18
CA ASN A 177 23.49 -3.03 23.07
C ASN A 177 23.29 -4.06 21.94
N THR A 178 22.74 -5.24 22.24
CA THR A 178 22.51 -6.28 21.22
C THR A 178 21.05 -6.70 21.16
N TRP A 179 20.67 -7.83 21.76
CA TRP A 179 19.38 -8.48 21.52
C TRP A 179 18.45 -8.29 22.73
N LEU A 180 17.17 -8.12 22.45
CA LEU A 180 16.09 -8.20 23.42
C LEU A 180 15.25 -9.42 23.13
N GLN A 181 15.12 -10.28 24.12
CA GLN A 181 14.33 -11.49 23.97
C GLN A 181 13.38 -11.69 25.11
N VAL A 182 12.14 -12.01 24.75
CA VAL A 182 11.03 -12.15 25.67
C VAL A 182 10.39 -13.51 25.42
N GLY A 183 10.53 -14.42 26.38
CA GLY A 183 10.00 -15.77 26.31
C GLY A 183 10.63 -16.58 25.18
N VAL A 184 11.84 -17.09 25.41
CA VAL A 184 12.58 -17.90 24.43
C VAL A 184 13.06 -19.21 25.04
N ALA A 185 13.43 -20.18 24.20
CA ALA A 185 14.01 -21.47 24.62
C ALA A 185 13.18 -22.26 25.65
N GLY A 186 11.86 -22.36 25.46
CA GLY A 186 10.92 -23.06 26.33
C GLY A 186 10.41 -22.24 27.53
N SER A 187 10.88 -21.01 27.69
CA SER A 187 10.49 -20.13 28.82
C SER A 187 9.25 -19.28 28.52
N THR A 188 8.63 -18.79 29.59
CA THR A 188 7.58 -17.77 29.58
C THR A 188 8.15 -16.41 29.99
N GLY A 189 8.03 -15.40 29.13
CA GLY A 189 8.53 -14.05 29.37
C GLY A 189 7.46 -13.00 29.16
N GLU A 190 7.40 -12.00 30.05
CA GLU A 190 6.52 -10.84 29.94
C GLU A 190 7.32 -9.54 30.08
N LEU A 191 7.27 -8.68 29.07
CA LEU A 191 7.81 -7.32 29.09
C LEU A 191 6.69 -6.30 28.96
N ASN A 192 6.52 -5.45 29.97
CA ASN A 192 5.55 -4.37 29.98
C ASN A 192 6.26 -3.00 30.00
N ILE A 193 5.85 -2.08 29.13
CA ILE A 193 6.37 -0.71 29.05
C ILE A 193 5.21 0.28 29.10
N ASP A 194 5.18 1.12 30.13
CA ASP A 194 4.21 2.22 30.21
C ASP A 194 4.84 3.59 29.96
N SER A 195 6.13 3.74 30.27
CA SER A 195 6.89 4.95 30.03
C SER A 195 8.38 4.66 30.07
N GLY A 196 9.17 5.52 29.43
CA GLY A 196 10.64 5.48 29.40
C GLY A 196 11.15 5.38 27.97
N THR A 197 12.47 5.42 27.84
CA THR A 197 13.16 5.21 26.57
C THR A 197 13.77 3.82 26.55
N VAL A 198 13.43 2.99 25.56
CA VAL A 198 14.08 1.70 25.33
C VAL A 198 14.87 1.76 24.04
N ASP A 199 16.19 1.80 24.15
CA ASP A 199 17.11 1.85 23.01
C ASP A 199 17.80 0.50 22.85
N MET A 200 17.63 -0.11 21.68
CA MET A 200 18.18 -1.41 21.37
C MET A 200 19.04 -1.40 20.12
N GLY A 201 20.16 -2.09 20.21
CA GLY A 201 21.08 -2.36 19.12
C GLY A 201 22.05 -1.22 18.86
N THR A 202 22.98 -1.49 17.96
CA THR A 202 23.95 -0.52 17.46
C THR A 202 23.82 -0.44 15.94
N VAL A 203 23.98 0.74 15.34
CA VAL A 203 23.93 0.88 13.87
C VAL A 203 24.99 -0.01 13.24
N GLY A 204 24.57 -0.88 12.30
CA GLY A 204 25.44 -1.87 11.65
C GLY A 204 25.73 -3.14 12.47
N GLY A 205 25.32 -3.22 13.74
CA GLY A 205 25.45 -4.40 14.59
C GLY A 205 24.23 -5.33 14.52
N GLU A 206 24.38 -6.58 14.94
CA GLU A 206 23.27 -7.54 15.02
C GLU A 206 22.40 -7.28 16.27
N ALA A 207 21.08 -7.16 16.06
CA ALA A 207 20.13 -6.94 17.14
C ALA A 207 18.83 -7.68 16.87
N TRP A 208 18.53 -8.81 17.49
CA TRP A 208 17.19 -9.40 17.39
C TRP A 208 16.28 -8.81 18.47
N PHE A 209 15.06 -8.46 18.09
CA PHE A 209 13.96 -8.31 19.04
C PHE A 209 13.03 -9.49 18.84
N GLU A 210 12.92 -10.38 19.82
CA GLU A 210 12.11 -11.58 19.69
C GLU A 210 11.13 -11.69 20.84
N VAL A 211 9.88 -11.96 20.49
CA VAL A 211 8.81 -12.21 21.43
C VAL A 211 8.24 -13.59 21.11
N GLY A 212 8.54 -14.58 21.95
CA GLY A 212 8.07 -15.95 21.73
C GLY A 212 8.87 -16.68 20.66
N ASN A 213 10.17 -16.92 20.89
CA ASN A 213 11.02 -17.72 19.99
C ASN A 213 11.19 -19.15 20.55
N GLY A 214 10.62 -20.12 19.85
CA GLY A 214 10.66 -21.53 20.18
C GLY A 214 12.00 -22.21 19.88
N ILE A 215 12.09 -23.48 20.25
CA ILE A 215 13.12 -24.40 19.76
C ILE A 215 12.42 -25.41 18.87
N LEU A 216 12.94 -25.61 17.65
CA LEU A 216 12.41 -26.61 16.74
C LEU A 216 12.44 -27.99 17.44
N ASN A 217 11.27 -28.60 17.63
CA ASN A 217 11.02 -29.94 18.20
C ASN A 217 10.88 -30.10 19.73
N ASP A 218 10.87 -29.04 20.56
CA ASP A 218 10.67 -29.19 22.02
C ASP A 218 10.13 -27.90 22.69
N VAL A 219 9.35 -28.06 23.78
CA VAL A 219 8.65 -27.06 24.64
C VAL A 219 8.31 -25.69 24.02
N LYS A 220 7.02 -25.38 23.88
CA LYS A 220 6.53 -24.07 23.40
C LYS A 220 7.03 -22.91 24.28
N SER A 221 7.87 -22.03 23.74
CA SER A 221 8.20 -20.73 24.36
C SER A 221 6.99 -19.79 24.28
N VAL A 222 6.77 -18.97 25.31
CA VAL A 222 5.70 -17.97 25.34
C VAL A 222 6.27 -16.60 25.66
N GLY A 223 6.24 -15.69 24.68
CA GLY A 223 6.65 -14.30 24.86
C GLY A 223 5.46 -13.36 24.83
N THR A 224 5.40 -12.43 25.78
CA THR A 224 4.40 -11.36 25.80
C THR A 224 5.05 -10.00 25.92
N PHE A 225 4.76 -9.10 24.99
CA PHE A 225 5.19 -7.72 24.98
C PHE A 225 3.98 -6.78 25.03
N ARG A 226 3.99 -5.80 25.93
CA ARG A 226 2.93 -4.79 26.02
C ARG A 226 3.53 -3.39 26.15
N MET A 227 3.01 -2.43 25.39
CA MET A 227 3.46 -1.04 25.44
C MET A 227 2.29 -0.06 25.41
N SER A 228 2.20 0.83 26.41
CA SER A 228 1.16 1.86 26.50
C SER A 228 1.69 3.29 26.35
N GLY A 229 3.00 3.49 26.44
CA GLY A 229 3.65 4.80 26.34
C GLY A 229 5.17 4.69 26.25
N GLY A 230 5.86 5.83 26.18
CA GLY A 230 7.31 5.90 26.01
C GLY A 230 7.78 5.68 24.56
N THR A 231 9.07 5.44 24.40
CA THR A 231 9.71 5.18 23.10
C THR A 231 10.44 3.84 23.10
N LEU A 232 10.37 3.10 22.00
CA LEU A 232 11.20 1.93 21.73
C LEU A 232 11.86 2.10 20.37
N THR A 233 13.18 2.12 20.36
CA THR A 233 13.98 2.23 19.13
C THR A 233 14.86 1.01 18.97
N LYS A 234 14.64 0.26 17.89
CA LYS A 234 15.52 -0.82 17.45
C LYS A 234 16.33 -0.36 16.24
N VAL A 235 17.65 -0.28 16.41
CA VAL A 235 18.61 -0.08 15.32
C VAL A 235 19.44 -1.33 15.07
N GLY A 236 20.26 -1.29 14.03
CA GLY A 236 21.09 -2.43 13.62
C GLY A 236 20.41 -3.37 12.62
N GLY A 237 21.08 -4.47 12.33
CA GLY A 237 20.56 -5.56 11.50
C GLY A 237 19.47 -6.36 12.20
N GLN A 238 18.97 -7.39 11.51
CA GLN A 238 17.96 -8.33 11.98
C GLN A 238 16.60 -7.70 12.31
N HIS A 239 15.59 -8.54 12.46
CA HIS A 239 14.18 -8.15 12.51
C HIS A 239 13.63 -8.06 13.94
N TRP A 240 12.44 -7.46 14.06
CA TRP A 240 11.55 -7.73 15.18
C TRP A 240 10.65 -8.90 14.82
N SER A 241 10.66 -9.96 15.61
CA SER A 241 9.79 -11.12 15.42
C SER A 241 8.87 -11.38 16.59
N ILE A 242 7.65 -11.80 16.27
CA ILE A 242 6.60 -12.15 17.22
C ILE A 242 6.11 -13.55 16.84
N GLY A 243 6.39 -14.55 17.67
CA GLY A 243 6.04 -15.95 17.43
C GLY A 243 6.90 -16.59 16.35
N THR A 244 8.02 -17.20 16.75
CA THR A 244 8.95 -17.85 15.82
C THR A 244 9.35 -19.25 16.24
N ASN A 245 9.71 -20.10 15.28
CA ASN A 245 10.26 -21.46 15.48
C ASN A 245 9.49 -22.34 16.49
N GLY A 246 8.16 -22.37 16.41
CA GLY A 246 7.26 -23.12 17.30
C GLY A 246 6.85 -22.35 18.57
N GLY A 247 7.32 -21.12 18.75
CA GLY A 247 6.97 -20.24 19.86
C GLY A 247 5.64 -19.50 19.65
N ILE A 248 5.05 -19.08 20.77
CA ILE A 248 3.85 -18.23 20.84
C ILE A 248 4.30 -16.82 21.24
N GLY A 249 4.16 -15.86 20.34
CA GLY A 249 4.47 -14.46 20.60
C GLY A 249 3.21 -13.62 20.60
N LYS A 250 3.05 -12.78 21.62
CA LYS A 250 1.95 -11.80 21.70
C LYS A 250 2.50 -10.41 21.96
N ALA A 251 2.14 -9.46 21.11
CA ALA A 251 2.49 -8.05 21.26
C ALA A 251 1.22 -7.19 21.29
N ARG A 252 1.08 -6.31 22.27
CA ARG A 252 -0.03 -5.35 22.37
C ARG A 252 0.49 -3.93 22.51
N ILE A 253 0.10 -3.05 21.60
CA ILE A 253 0.47 -1.64 21.58
C ILE A 253 -0.79 -0.80 21.75
N THR A 254 -0.89 -0.05 22.84
CA THR A 254 -2.02 0.86 23.11
C THR A 254 -1.59 2.33 23.06
N GLY A 255 -0.30 2.62 23.00
CA GLY A 255 0.27 3.96 22.94
C GLY A 255 1.80 3.95 22.84
N GLY A 256 2.41 5.13 22.79
CA GLY A 256 3.86 5.30 22.63
C GLY A 256 4.36 5.24 21.17
N ASN A 257 5.68 5.31 21.00
CA ASN A 257 6.34 5.34 19.69
C ASN A 257 7.33 4.18 19.56
N ILE A 258 7.11 3.30 18.59
CA ILE A 258 8.02 2.20 18.25
C ILE A 258 8.64 2.46 16.88
N THR A 259 9.97 2.44 16.82
CA THR A 259 10.74 2.49 15.57
C THR A 259 11.59 1.24 15.41
N ILE A 260 11.32 0.47 14.36
CA ILE A 260 12.10 -0.71 13.97
C ILE A 260 12.85 -0.37 12.68
N ASN A 261 14.15 -0.11 12.77
CA ASN A 261 14.97 0.17 11.59
C ASN A 261 15.36 -1.10 10.82
N ASN A 262 14.38 -1.98 10.59
CA ASN A 262 14.52 -3.24 9.87
C ASN A 262 13.12 -3.83 9.59
N GLU A 263 13.04 -5.15 9.45
CA GLU A 263 11.83 -5.91 9.18
C GLU A 263 11.01 -6.20 10.44
N ILE A 264 9.71 -6.45 10.25
CA ILE A 264 8.79 -6.96 11.27
C ILE A 264 8.17 -8.26 10.78
N TRP A 265 8.31 -9.34 11.54
CA TRP A 265 7.73 -10.65 11.25
C TRP A 265 6.74 -11.06 12.34
N VAL A 266 5.53 -11.44 11.94
CA VAL A 266 4.48 -11.91 12.85
C VAL A 266 4.14 -13.33 12.45
N GLY A 267 4.51 -14.32 13.26
CA GLY A 267 4.35 -15.74 12.96
C GLY A 267 5.33 -16.21 11.90
N GLN A 268 6.39 -16.94 12.28
CA GLN A 268 7.37 -17.46 11.33
C GLN A 268 8.00 -18.80 11.76
N ILE A 269 8.33 -19.68 10.80
CA ILE A 269 9.21 -20.85 11.06
C ILE A 269 10.44 -20.78 10.18
N THR A 270 11.63 -20.97 10.76
CA THR A 270 12.90 -21.00 10.03
C THR A 270 13.24 -22.42 9.64
N GLY A 271 13.50 -22.67 8.35
CA GLY A 271 14.10 -23.93 7.88
C GLY A 271 13.24 -25.18 8.00
N ALA A 272 11.91 -25.05 8.10
CA ALA A 272 11.03 -26.21 8.20
C ALA A 272 11.10 -27.11 6.96
N VAL A 273 11.45 -28.38 7.19
CA VAL A 273 11.15 -29.50 6.30
C VAL A 273 9.69 -29.88 6.56
N ALA A 274 8.94 -30.26 5.53
CA ALA A 274 7.48 -30.51 5.54
C ALA A 274 6.93 -31.44 6.66
N ALA A 275 7.78 -32.08 7.46
CA ALA A 275 7.41 -33.04 8.50
C ALA A 275 7.27 -32.48 9.92
N VAL A 276 7.65 -31.22 10.20
CA VAL A 276 7.50 -30.61 11.54
C VAL A 276 6.74 -29.29 11.42
N GLN A 277 5.42 -29.39 11.26
CA GLN A 277 4.52 -28.24 11.45
C GLN A 277 4.15 -28.12 12.93
N GLN A 278 5.05 -27.59 13.75
CA GLN A 278 4.61 -26.90 14.96
C GLN A 278 4.33 -25.46 14.54
N ALA A 279 3.06 -25.12 14.29
CA ALA A 279 2.68 -23.79 13.83
C ALA A 279 3.15 -22.75 14.87
N SER A 280 4.17 -21.96 14.53
CA SER A 280 4.49 -20.74 15.30
C SER A 280 3.28 -19.82 15.25
N GLU A 281 2.91 -19.24 16.39
CA GLU A 281 1.79 -18.32 16.49
C GLU A 281 2.29 -16.94 16.88
N GLY A 282 2.15 -15.98 15.98
CA GLY A 282 2.44 -14.58 16.24
C GLY A 282 1.16 -13.77 16.25
N GLU A 283 0.94 -12.99 17.30
CA GLU A 283 -0.19 -12.06 17.41
C GLU A 283 0.31 -10.65 17.73
N LEU A 284 -0.05 -9.67 16.89
CA LEU A 284 0.21 -8.25 17.12
C LEU A 284 -1.11 -7.47 17.14
N GLU A 285 -1.43 -6.88 18.28
CA GLU A 285 -2.59 -6.03 18.48
C GLU A 285 -2.17 -4.56 18.62
N ILE A 286 -2.78 -3.67 17.84
CA ILE A 286 -2.53 -2.22 17.87
C ILE A 286 -3.85 -1.49 18.07
N THR A 287 -3.98 -0.81 19.20
CA THR A 287 -5.16 0.02 19.51
C THR A 287 -4.81 1.50 19.65
N GLY A 288 -3.53 1.87 19.57
CA GLY A 288 -3.03 3.24 19.69
C GLY A 288 -1.52 3.33 19.48
N GLY A 289 -0.97 4.54 19.56
CA GLY A 289 0.45 4.81 19.36
C GLY A 289 0.89 4.81 17.90
N THR A 290 2.20 4.90 17.68
CA THR A 290 2.82 4.89 16.35
C THR A 290 3.85 3.78 16.24
N LEU A 291 3.68 2.91 15.24
CA LEU A 291 4.67 1.91 14.83
C LEU A 291 5.29 2.35 13.49
N THR A 292 6.61 2.40 13.41
CA THR A 292 7.34 2.67 12.17
C THR A 292 8.33 1.57 11.89
N ASN A 293 8.36 1.06 10.66
CA ASN A 293 9.39 0.12 10.24
C ASN A 293 9.94 0.45 8.85
N ASN A 294 11.24 0.22 8.64
CA ASN A 294 11.97 0.71 7.45
C ASN A 294 12.34 -0.39 6.44
N SER A 295 11.85 -1.61 6.64
CA SER A 295 12.03 -2.74 5.72
C SER A 295 10.79 -3.65 5.76
N TRP A 296 10.88 -4.87 5.26
CA TRP A 296 9.79 -5.82 5.04
C TRP A 296 8.85 -5.99 6.24
N VAL A 297 7.54 -6.07 5.97
CA VAL A 297 6.57 -6.65 6.92
C VAL A 297 6.12 -7.99 6.37
N ALA A 298 6.17 -9.03 7.20
CA ALA A 298 5.68 -10.35 6.86
C ALA A 298 4.78 -10.88 7.98
N ILE A 299 3.51 -11.12 7.65
CA ILE A 299 2.51 -11.69 8.56
C ILE A 299 2.26 -13.12 8.09
N GLY A 300 2.54 -14.13 8.91
CA GLY A 300 2.38 -15.54 8.55
C GLY A 300 3.40 -16.00 7.52
N ARG A 301 4.64 -16.21 7.96
CA ARG A 301 5.79 -16.48 7.08
C ARG A 301 6.28 -17.92 7.19
N GLN A 302 6.42 -18.64 6.08
CA GLN A 302 7.04 -19.98 6.02
C GLN A 302 6.55 -20.97 7.09
N GLY A 303 5.31 -21.43 7.05
CA GLY A 303 4.77 -22.36 8.07
C GLY A 303 4.29 -21.67 9.34
N GLY A 304 4.62 -20.38 9.53
CA GLY A 304 4.10 -19.58 10.63
C GLY A 304 2.66 -19.13 10.41
N HIS A 305 1.90 -19.04 11.51
CA HIS A 305 0.59 -18.43 11.57
C HIS A 305 0.70 -17.05 12.23
N GLY A 306 0.45 -16.00 11.45
CA GLY A 306 0.55 -14.61 11.89
C GLY A 306 -0.78 -13.91 11.87
N ILE A 307 -1.12 -13.22 12.95
CA ILE A 307 -2.35 -12.45 13.09
C ILE A 307 -2.00 -11.03 13.53
N VAL A 308 -2.48 -10.05 12.77
CA VAL A 308 -2.41 -8.63 13.12
C VAL A 308 -3.83 -8.10 13.26
N LYS A 309 -4.11 -7.45 14.39
CA LYS A 309 -5.37 -6.76 14.66
C LYS A 309 -5.10 -5.30 14.96
N MET A 310 -5.74 -4.40 14.22
CA MET A 310 -5.56 -2.97 14.40
C MET A 310 -6.90 -2.24 14.45
N SER A 311 -7.17 -1.61 15.59
CA SER A 311 -8.40 -0.83 15.84
C SER A 311 -8.11 0.66 16.12
N GLY A 312 -6.84 1.07 16.12
CA GLY A 312 -6.41 2.44 16.36
C GLY A 312 -4.89 2.59 16.18
N GLY A 313 -4.39 3.83 16.24
CA GLY A 313 -2.96 4.14 16.04
C GLY A 313 -2.54 4.29 14.58
N THR A 314 -1.23 4.38 14.37
CA THR A 314 -0.60 4.60 13.06
C THR A 314 0.54 3.61 12.83
N TRP A 315 0.56 2.96 11.67
CA TRP A 315 1.67 2.14 11.21
C TRP A 315 2.25 2.69 9.91
N ASN A 316 3.49 3.20 9.97
CA ASN A 316 4.25 3.64 8.80
C ASN A 316 5.27 2.58 8.37
N LYS A 317 5.06 1.99 7.21
CA LYS A 317 6.00 1.08 6.56
C LYS A 317 6.80 1.84 5.50
N ASN A 318 8.05 2.16 5.83
CA ASN A 318 9.01 2.85 4.98
C ASN A 318 10.03 1.88 4.37
N GLY A 319 10.83 2.37 3.42
CA GLY A 319 11.89 1.60 2.76
C GLY A 319 11.40 0.63 1.69
N ASN A 320 12.33 0.06 0.92
CA ASN A 320 12.04 -0.54 -0.39
C ASN A 320 11.32 -1.90 -0.32
N SER A 321 11.36 -2.64 0.78
CA SER A 321 10.70 -3.96 0.87
C SER A 321 9.17 -3.87 1.00
N ASN A 322 8.46 -4.98 0.76
CA ASN A 322 6.99 -5.02 0.70
C ASN A 322 6.32 -5.12 2.08
N PHE A 323 4.98 -5.08 2.07
CA PHE A 323 4.11 -5.45 3.18
C PHE A 323 3.34 -6.70 2.76
N ILE A 324 3.53 -7.85 3.41
CA ILE A 324 3.01 -9.13 2.94
C ILE A 324 2.17 -9.79 4.04
N ILE A 325 0.96 -10.20 3.67
CA ILE A 325 0.04 -11.00 4.47
C ILE A 325 0.02 -12.40 3.86
N GLY A 326 0.56 -13.41 4.54
CA GLY A 326 0.77 -14.75 4.01
C GLY A 326 2.05 -14.87 3.18
N ALA A 327 3.21 -14.68 3.80
CA ALA A 327 4.52 -14.66 3.15
C ALA A 327 5.18 -16.05 3.01
N SER A 328 5.98 -16.25 1.97
CA SER A 328 6.82 -17.46 1.79
C SER A 328 8.16 -17.13 1.14
N GLN A 329 9.12 -18.07 1.15
CA GLN A 329 10.43 -17.91 0.50
C GLN A 329 10.64 -18.79 -0.74
N GLY A 330 9.61 -19.46 -1.27
CA GLY A 330 9.79 -20.37 -2.41
C GLY A 330 10.37 -21.72 -2.05
N ASN A 331 10.17 -22.16 -0.80
CA ASN A 331 10.63 -23.46 -0.32
C ASN A 331 9.50 -24.48 -0.16
N GLY A 332 8.29 -24.18 -0.66
CA GLY A 332 7.14 -25.09 -0.60
C GLY A 332 6.46 -25.17 0.76
N VAL A 333 6.76 -24.24 1.69
CA VAL A 333 6.18 -24.21 3.04
C VAL A 333 5.13 -23.11 3.16
N ARG A 334 3.87 -23.51 3.28
CA ARG A 334 2.70 -22.62 3.41
C ARG A 334 2.80 -21.70 4.63
N GLY A 335 2.78 -20.38 4.43
CA GLY A 335 2.55 -19.39 5.50
C GLY A 335 1.08 -18.98 5.57
N ILE A 336 0.56 -18.67 6.77
CA ILE A 336 -0.84 -18.24 6.96
C ILE A 336 -0.84 -16.88 7.66
N GLY A 337 -1.23 -15.83 6.94
CA GLY A 337 -1.28 -14.47 7.46
C GLY A 337 -2.69 -13.90 7.50
N THR A 338 -3.04 -13.23 8.60
CA THR A 338 -4.30 -12.50 8.75
C THR A 338 -4.03 -11.06 9.18
N LEU A 339 -4.64 -10.09 8.50
CA LEU A 339 -4.68 -8.68 8.89
C LEU A 339 -6.15 -8.25 9.03
N GLU A 340 -6.55 -7.89 10.25
CA GLU A 340 -7.85 -7.27 10.56
C GLU A 340 -7.64 -5.80 10.92
N LEU A 341 -8.17 -4.90 10.11
CA LEU A 341 -8.00 -3.46 10.26
C LEU A 341 -9.37 -2.76 10.35
N SER A 342 -9.79 -2.39 11.57
CA SER A 342 -11.11 -1.79 11.87
C SER A 342 -11.05 -0.33 12.31
N GLY A 343 -9.87 0.16 12.70
CA GLY A 343 -9.59 1.57 12.96
C GLY A 343 -8.10 1.90 12.86
N GLY A 344 -7.75 3.18 12.91
CA GLY A 344 -6.37 3.65 12.72
C GLY A 344 -5.93 3.72 11.26
N SER A 345 -4.63 3.89 11.03
CA SER A 345 -4.07 3.98 9.68
C SER A 345 -2.81 3.14 9.47
N ILE A 346 -2.72 2.45 8.32
CA ILE A 346 -1.49 1.83 7.83
C ILE A 346 -1.10 2.50 6.52
N THR A 347 0.14 2.97 6.42
CA THR A 347 0.71 3.55 5.20
C THR A 347 1.95 2.78 4.77
N VAL A 348 1.89 2.18 3.58
CA VAL A 348 3.04 1.60 2.88
C VAL A 348 3.59 2.67 1.93
N ALA A 349 4.82 3.11 2.17
CA ALA A 349 5.47 4.14 1.37
C ALA A 349 5.86 3.60 -0.02
N PRO A 350 5.74 4.42 -1.08
CA PRO A 350 6.23 4.05 -2.40
C PRO A 350 7.74 3.85 -2.41
N SER A 351 8.20 2.88 -3.21
CA SER A 351 9.62 2.71 -3.52
C SER A 351 9.94 3.28 -4.90
N VAL A 352 11.17 3.77 -5.05
CA VAL A 352 11.76 4.08 -6.36
C VAL A 352 12.18 2.83 -7.12
N GLU A 353 12.35 1.71 -6.41
CA GLU A 353 12.63 0.41 -7.01
C GLU A 353 11.33 -0.19 -7.57
N ALA A 354 11.41 -0.75 -8.77
CA ALA A 354 10.26 -1.42 -9.37
C ALA A 354 9.81 -2.62 -8.53
N ASN A 355 8.50 -2.85 -8.47
CA ASN A 355 7.87 -3.96 -7.73
C ASN A 355 8.19 -4.00 -6.22
N ARG A 356 8.40 -2.82 -5.64
CA ARG A 356 8.82 -2.63 -4.26
C ARG A 356 8.02 -1.54 -3.56
N GLY A 357 7.94 -1.59 -2.23
CA GLY A 357 7.03 -0.76 -1.44
C GLY A 357 5.54 -1.06 -1.73
N LEU A 358 5.21 -2.31 -2.03
CA LEU A 358 3.84 -2.75 -2.37
C LEU A 358 3.23 -3.60 -1.26
N THR A 359 1.92 -3.84 -1.35
CA THR A 359 1.22 -4.79 -0.48
C THR A 359 0.85 -6.06 -1.23
N TRP A 360 1.18 -7.23 -0.68
CA TRP A 360 0.75 -8.53 -1.19
C TRP A 360 -0.16 -9.25 -0.20
N VAL A 361 -1.22 -9.86 -0.71
CA VAL A 361 -2.11 -10.76 0.04
C VAL A 361 -1.94 -12.16 -0.53
N ALA A 362 -1.22 -13.00 0.20
CA ALA A 362 -0.70 -14.33 -0.13
C ALA A 362 0.40 -14.32 -1.19
N GLU A 363 1.64 -14.63 -0.81
CA GLU A 363 2.79 -14.56 -1.71
C GLU A 363 2.92 -15.75 -2.68
N GLN A 364 3.08 -16.99 -2.18
CA GLN A 364 3.37 -18.20 -2.97
C GLN A 364 3.35 -19.48 -2.11
N ASP A 365 3.64 -20.65 -2.70
CA ASP A 365 3.82 -21.94 -1.99
C ASP A 365 2.61 -22.41 -1.17
N ASN A 366 1.40 -22.26 -1.71
CA ASN A 366 0.16 -22.51 -0.97
C ASN A 366 -0.02 -21.61 0.26
N SER A 367 0.68 -20.47 0.33
CA SER A 367 0.42 -19.50 1.38
C SER A 367 -1.00 -18.96 1.30
N GLU A 368 -1.54 -18.62 2.47
CA GLU A 368 -2.86 -18.04 2.64
C GLU A 368 -2.73 -16.65 3.26
N GLY A 369 -3.41 -15.69 2.66
CA GLY A 369 -3.45 -14.31 3.11
C GLY A 369 -4.89 -13.84 3.24
N HIS A 370 -5.28 -13.38 4.43
CA HIS A 370 -6.59 -12.82 4.68
C HIS A 370 -6.45 -11.36 5.10
N PHE A 371 -7.06 -10.45 4.34
CA PHE A 371 -7.07 -9.03 4.65
C PHE A 371 -8.49 -8.51 4.78
N THR A 372 -8.86 -8.05 5.97
CA THR A 372 -10.13 -7.38 6.22
C THR A 372 -9.90 -5.91 6.54
N LEU A 373 -10.53 -5.02 5.76
CA LEU A 373 -10.62 -3.60 6.02
C LEU A 373 -12.05 -3.23 6.39
N SER A 374 -12.26 -2.65 7.56
CA SER A 374 -13.60 -2.37 8.08
C SER A 374 -13.65 -1.08 8.91
N GLY A 375 -14.85 -0.74 9.39
CA GLY A 375 -15.05 0.36 10.33
C GLY A 375 -14.61 1.71 9.78
N THR A 376 -13.69 2.38 10.47
CA THR A 376 -13.18 3.72 10.11
C THR A 376 -11.72 3.70 9.66
N ALA A 377 -11.13 2.52 9.48
CA ALA A 377 -9.71 2.41 9.23
C ALA A 377 -9.29 2.93 7.86
N THR A 378 -8.03 3.31 7.74
CA THR A 378 -7.41 3.68 6.46
C THR A 378 -6.23 2.79 6.14
N PHE A 379 -6.21 2.20 4.94
CA PHE A 379 -5.04 1.50 4.40
C PHE A 379 -4.56 2.22 3.14
N GLN A 380 -3.30 2.63 3.11
CA GLN A 380 -2.69 3.28 1.95
C GLN A 380 -1.52 2.44 1.41
N THR A 381 -1.55 2.13 0.11
CA THR A 381 -0.46 1.43 -0.56
C THR A 381 -0.37 1.84 -2.04
N PRO A 382 0.83 1.88 -2.65
CA PRO A 382 0.96 2.18 -4.09
C PRO A 382 0.24 1.13 -4.95
N ARG A 383 0.42 -0.16 -4.64
CA ARG A 383 -0.28 -1.27 -5.30
C ARG A 383 -0.64 -2.32 -4.28
N LEU A 384 -1.86 -2.83 -4.38
CA LEU A 384 -2.35 -4.01 -3.68
C LEU A 384 -2.43 -5.15 -4.69
N ILE A 385 -1.63 -6.19 -4.49
CA ILE A 385 -1.59 -7.37 -5.35
C ILE A 385 -2.11 -8.57 -4.54
N VAL A 386 -3.12 -9.26 -5.05
CA VAL A 386 -3.69 -10.44 -4.39
C VAL A 386 -3.19 -11.67 -5.13
N ALA A 387 -2.72 -12.65 -4.36
CA ALA A 387 -2.13 -13.91 -4.81
C ALA A 387 -1.17 -13.77 -6.02
N PRO A 388 -0.12 -12.90 -5.97
CA PRO A 388 0.81 -12.67 -7.08
C PRO A 388 1.36 -13.91 -7.78
N ASN A 389 1.51 -15.05 -7.08
CA ASN A 389 2.10 -16.25 -7.65
C ASN A 389 1.18 -17.47 -7.53
N THR A 390 1.37 -18.43 -8.45
CA THR A 390 0.62 -19.70 -8.49
C THR A 390 0.66 -20.46 -7.18
N GLY A 391 -0.47 -21.05 -6.82
CA GLY A 391 -0.65 -21.82 -5.59
C GLY A 391 -1.00 -20.98 -4.38
N ALA A 392 -0.74 -19.66 -4.35
CA ALA A 392 -1.19 -18.80 -3.25
C ALA A 392 -2.72 -18.65 -3.24
N THR A 393 -3.32 -18.42 -2.06
CA THR A 393 -4.75 -18.10 -1.91
C THR A 393 -4.92 -16.80 -1.13
N GLY A 394 -5.43 -15.77 -1.80
CA GLY A 394 -5.65 -14.45 -1.21
C GLY A 394 -7.14 -14.12 -1.07
N THR A 395 -7.55 -13.71 0.13
CA THR A 395 -8.91 -13.22 0.40
C THR A 395 -8.86 -11.79 0.90
N VAL A 396 -9.65 -10.90 0.30
CA VAL A 396 -9.76 -9.49 0.69
C VAL A 396 -11.21 -9.11 0.92
N ASP A 397 -11.53 -8.74 2.16
CA ASP A 397 -12.86 -8.28 2.58
C ASP A 397 -12.85 -6.78 2.84
N LEU A 398 -13.56 -6.03 2.00
CA LEU A 398 -13.64 -4.57 2.03
C LEU A 398 -14.98 -4.12 2.61
N ASP A 399 -15.12 -4.20 3.93
CA ASP A 399 -16.33 -4.02 4.74
C ASP A 399 -16.37 -2.67 5.49
N GLY A 400 -16.02 -1.58 4.78
CA GLY A 400 -15.96 -0.22 5.34
C GLY A 400 -14.54 0.37 5.35
N GLY A 401 -14.35 1.48 6.04
CA GLY A 401 -13.08 2.21 6.02
C GLY A 401 -12.73 2.80 4.65
N THR A 402 -11.45 3.14 4.46
CA THR A 402 -10.90 3.77 3.25
C THR A 402 -9.65 3.05 2.76
N LEU A 403 -9.65 2.62 1.50
CA LEU A 403 -8.47 2.09 0.79
C LEU A 403 -7.93 3.16 -0.16
N ARG A 404 -6.71 3.65 0.06
CA ARG A 404 -6.01 4.58 -0.84
C ARG A 404 -5.00 3.79 -1.66
N VAL A 405 -5.27 3.58 -2.95
CA VAL A 405 -4.50 2.66 -3.78
C VAL A 405 -4.27 3.18 -5.20
N GLY A 406 -3.09 2.87 -5.76
CA GLY A 406 -2.77 3.17 -7.15
C GLY A 406 -3.29 2.11 -8.11
N GLN A 407 -3.06 0.84 -7.80
CA GLN A 407 -3.60 -0.31 -8.52
C GLN A 407 -4.03 -1.42 -7.56
N PHE A 408 -5.16 -2.06 -7.84
CA PHE A 408 -5.68 -3.20 -7.09
C PHE A 408 -5.86 -4.39 -8.03
N ILE A 409 -4.86 -5.27 -8.08
CA ILE A 409 -4.75 -6.29 -9.12
C ILE A 409 -4.62 -7.70 -8.54
N GLY A 410 -5.11 -8.70 -9.26
CA GLY A 410 -4.86 -10.11 -8.97
C GLY A 410 -3.53 -10.59 -9.55
N GLY A 411 -3.24 -11.87 -9.35
CA GLY A 411 -1.96 -12.49 -9.66
C GLY A 411 -2.13 -13.82 -10.39
N GLY A 412 -1.29 -14.79 -10.03
CA GLY A 412 -1.34 -16.14 -10.60
C GLY A 412 -1.93 -17.19 -9.66
N GLY A 413 -2.27 -16.81 -8.42
CA GLY A 413 -2.90 -17.68 -7.42
C GLY A 413 -4.43 -17.61 -7.50
N ALA A 414 -5.09 -18.05 -6.43
CA ALA A 414 -6.54 -17.97 -6.31
C ALA A 414 -6.94 -16.73 -5.51
N GLU A 415 -7.85 -15.91 -6.04
CA GLU A 415 -8.27 -14.66 -5.39
C GLU A 415 -9.78 -14.59 -5.12
N THR A 416 -10.15 -14.03 -3.97
CA THR A 416 -11.54 -13.68 -3.67
C THR A 416 -11.60 -12.31 -3.03
N ILE A 417 -12.36 -11.41 -3.67
CA ILE A 417 -12.55 -10.03 -3.23
C ILE A 417 -14.04 -9.79 -2.97
N ALA A 418 -14.37 -9.30 -1.77
CA ALA A 418 -15.71 -8.85 -1.42
C ALA A 418 -15.74 -7.34 -1.20
N PHE A 419 -16.57 -6.62 -1.95
CA PHE A 419 -16.78 -5.18 -1.79
C PHE A 419 -18.07 -4.93 -1.00
N ASN A 420 -17.93 -4.52 0.25
CA ASN A 420 -19.05 -4.26 1.17
C ASN A 420 -18.96 -2.86 1.83
N GLY A 421 -18.70 -1.83 1.03
CA GLY A 421 -18.88 -0.44 1.44
C GLY A 421 -17.62 0.35 1.80
N THR A 422 -16.42 -0.22 1.64
CA THR A 422 -15.15 0.53 1.67
C THR A 422 -15.11 1.62 0.61
N GLN A 423 -14.62 2.81 0.97
CA GLN A 423 -14.29 3.86 0.01
C GLN A 423 -12.89 3.61 -0.58
N ILE A 424 -12.82 3.32 -1.88
CA ILE A 424 -11.56 3.19 -2.61
C ILE A 424 -11.22 4.56 -3.23
N ILE A 425 -10.02 5.08 -2.99
CA ILE A 425 -9.56 6.37 -3.51
C ILE A 425 -8.30 6.15 -4.35
N ALA A 426 -8.33 6.56 -5.62
CA ALA A 426 -7.18 6.46 -6.50
C ALA A 426 -6.05 7.41 -6.11
N THR A 427 -4.81 6.90 -6.06
CA THR A 427 -3.61 7.67 -5.68
C THR A 427 -2.62 7.88 -6.82
N MET A 428 -2.75 7.12 -7.92
CA MET A 428 -1.88 7.24 -9.09
C MET A 428 -2.63 7.85 -10.29
N PRO A 429 -1.96 8.68 -11.10
CA PRO A 429 -2.58 9.31 -12.24
C PRO A 429 -2.92 8.30 -13.34
N ASN A 430 -4.12 8.45 -13.88
CA ASN A 430 -4.57 7.89 -15.16
C ASN A 430 -4.29 6.38 -15.38
N GLN A 431 -4.65 5.53 -14.43
CA GLN A 431 -4.35 4.11 -14.44
C GLN A 431 -5.25 3.30 -15.39
N THR A 432 -4.65 2.67 -16.40
CA THR A 432 -5.35 1.74 -17.32
C THR A 432 -5.55 0.34 -16.74
N GLN A 433 -4.95 0.08 -15.58
CA GLN A 433 -4.97 -1.19 -14.85
C GLN A 433 -5.28 -0.90 -13.38
N PHE A 434 -6.42 -0.25 -13.12
CA PHE A 434 -6.78 0.17 -11.77
C PHE A 434 -7.35 -0.99 -10.94
N LEU A 435 -8.24 -1.78 -11.54
CA LEU A 435 -8.86 -2.96 -10.93
C LEU A 435 -9.04 -4.07 -11.96
N GLU A 436 -8.27 -5.16 -11.83
CA GLU A 436 -8.28 -6.28 -12.79
C GLU A 436 -7.62 -7.55 -12.24
N GLY A 437 -7.83 -8.68 -12.93
CA GLY A 437 -7.05 -9.89 -12.75
C GLY A 437 -7.44 -10.78 -11.57
N HIS A 438 -8.54 -10.50 -10.87
CA HIS A 438 -9.02 -11.33 -9.76
C HIS A 438 -9.96 -12.43 -10.26
N ASP A 439 -9.82 -13.65 -9.75
CA ASP A 439 -10.74 -14.76 -10.04
C ASP A 439 -12.20 -14.43 -9.68
N THR A 440 -12.41 -13.89 -8.48
CA THR A 440 -13.74 -13.54 -7.97
C THR A 440 -13.75 -12.14 -7.36
N ALA A 441 -14.67 -11.30 -7.84
CA ALA A 441 -14.91 -9.95 -7.33
C ALA A 441 -16.43 -9.73 -7.18
N VAL A 442 -16.91 -9.81 -5.93
CA VAL A 442 -18.35 -9.75 -5.60
C VAL A 442 -18.67 -8.42 -4.92
N ILE A 443 -19.74 -7.78 -5.38
CA ILE A 443 -20.29 -6.58 -4.77
C ILE A 443 -21.43 -6.96 -3.83
N GLU A 444 -21.15 -6.87 -2.54
CA GLU A 444 -22.06 -7.17 -1.43
C GLU A 444 -22.94 -5.95 -1.11
N ALA A 445 -23.89 -6.11 -0.18
CA ALA A 445 -24.93 -5.12 0.10
C ALA A 445 -24.44 -3.68 0.36
N GLY A 446 -23.26 -3.51 0.96
CA GLY A 446 -22.63 -2.21 1.24
C GLY A 446 -22.01 -1.53 0.01
N GLY A 447 -21.79 -2.28 -1.07
CA GLY A 447 -21.45 -1.77 -2.39
C GLY A 447 -19.97 -1.52 -2.67
N LEU A 448 -19.67 -1.30 -3.95
CA LEU A 448 -18.37 -0.86 -4.44
C LEU A 448 -18.37 0.68 -4.55
N LYS A 449 -17.45 1.35 -3.86
CA LYS A 449 -17.32 2.82 -3.89
C LYS A 449 -15.94 3.22 -4.41
N ILE A 450 -15.89 3.89 -5.56
CA ILE A 450 -14.65 4.34 -6.19
C ILE A 450 -14.69 5.87 -6.34
N ASP A 451 -13.78 6.53 -5.63
CA ASP A 451 -13.41 7.92 -5.86
C ASP A 451 -12.22 7.96 -6.80
N SER A 452 -12.43 8.49 -8.00
CA SER A 452 -11.35 8.60 -8.98
C SER A 452 -10.32 9.67 -8.63
N ASN A 453 -10.61 10.55 -7.67
CA ASN A 453 -9.71 11.59 -7.19
C ASN A 453 -9.14 12.45 -8.34
N GLY A 454 -9.98 12.71 -9.35
CA GLY A 454 -9.62 13.47 -10.56
C GLY A 454 -8.93 12.67 -11.67
N ASN A 455 -8.67 11.37 -11.48
CA ASN A 455 -7.93 10.53 -12.42
C ASN A 455 -8.85 9.75 -13.37
N ASN A 456 -8.34 9.40 -14.56
CA ASN A 456 -9.01 8.50 -15.48
C ASN A 456 -8.61 7.04 -15.22
N LEU A 457 -9.56 6.20 -14.84
CA LEU A 457 -9.32 4.83 -14.40
C LEU A 457 -9.99 3.84 -15.34
N VAL A 458 -9.34 2.70 -15.55
CA VAL A 458 -9.93 1.54 -16.23
C VAL A 458 -9.92 0.35 -15.28
N ALA A 459 -11.10 -0.26 -15.11
CA ALA A 459 -11.34 -1.48 -14.37
C ALA A 459 -11.80 -2.57 -15.35
N ALA A 460 -10.87 -3.45 -15.74
CA ALA A 460 -11.15 -4.60 -16.60
C ALA A 460 -11.72 -5.79 -15.82
N GLN A 461 -11.72 -5.74 -14.49
CA GLN A 461 -12.30 -6.77 -13.63
C GLN A 461 -13.76 -7.06 -13.98
N VAL A 462 -14.11 -8.35 -14.04
CA VAL A 462 -15.52 -8.79 -14.04
C VAL A 462 -16.07 -8.66 -12.63
N LEU A 463 -17.07 -7.79 -12.45
CA LEU A 463 -17.77 -7.57 -11.20
C LEU A 463 -19.13 -8.27 -11.21
N SER A 464 -19.45 -8.93 -10.10
CA SER A 464 -20.71 -9.64 -9.87
C SER A 464 -21.40 -9.18 -8.59
N GLY A 465 -22.55 -9.75 -8.24
CA GLY A 465 -23.29 -9.43 -7.02
C GLY A 465 -24.40 -8.39 -7.21
N SER A 466 -25.16 -8.15 -6.14
CA SER A 466 -26.37 -7.31 -6.17
C SER A 466 -26.19 -5.96 -5.48
N GLY A 467 -25.04 -5.72 -4.85
CA GLY A 467 -24.76 -4.45 -4.18
C GLY A 467 -24.56 -3.27 -5.14
N PRO A 468 -24.73 -2.02 -4.65
CA PRO A 468 -24.63 -0.84 -5.48
C PRO A 468 -23.19 -0.50 -5.88
N ILE A 469 -23.02 0.20 -7.00
CA ILE A 469 -21.74 0.82 -7.40
C ILE A 469 -21.88 2.34 -7.25
N THR A 470 -20.94 2.98 -6.56
CA THR A 470 -20.86 4.44 -6.45
C THR A 470 -19.56 4.96 -7.04
N LYS A 471 -19.66 5.88 -7.98
CA LYS A 471 -18.53 6.59 -8.59
C LYS A 471 -18.54 8.05 -8.16
N SER A 472 -17.44 8.51 -7.57
CA SER A 472 -17.18 9.90 -7.18
C SER A 472 -15.84 10.40 -7.74
N GLY A 473 -15.51 11.67 -7.51
CA GLY A 473 -14.31 12.32 -8.05
C GLY A 473 -14.44 12.74 -9.52
N ALA A 474 -13.76 13.82 -9.92
CA ALA A 474 -13.99 14.47 -11.22
C ALA A 474 -13.54 13.66 -12.45
N GLY A 475 -12.67 12.66 -12.29
CA GLY A 475 -12.14 11.88 -13.41
C GLY A 475 -13.07 10.77 -13.91
N LYS A 476 -12.68 10.09 -14.99
CA LYS A 476 -13.44 9.00 -15.62
C LYS A 476 -13.18 7.64 -14.96
N LEU A 477 -14.19 6.77 -14.86
CA LEU A 477 -14.03 5.34 -14.54
C LEU A 477 -14.65 4.51 -15.67
N VAL A 478 -13.86 3.66 -16.32
CA VAL A 478 -14.33 2.73 -17.35
C VAL A 478 -14.40 1.33 -16.76
N LEU A 479 -15.60 0.75 -16.72
CA LEU A 479 -15.85 -0.65 -16.40
C LEU A 479 -15.81 -1.45 -17.72
N SER A 480 -14.63 -1.99 -18.05
CA SER A 480 -14.38 -2.67 -19.32
C SER A 480 -14.47 -4.20 -19.24
N GLY A 481 -14.69 -4.78 -18.07
CA GLY A 481 -15.05 -6.20 -17.91
C GLY A 481 -16.49 -6.51 -18.36
N ALA A 482 -16.81 -7.78 -18.58
CA ALA A 482 -18.17 -8.25 -18.86
C ALA A 482 -18.99 -8.34 -17.55
N ASN A 483 -19.30 -7.18 -16.97
CA ASN A 483 -19.87 -7.07 -15.64
C ASN A 483 -21.29 -7.65 -15.55
N THR A 484 -21.53 -8.48 -14.54
CA THR A 484 -22.84 -9.10 -14.23
C THR A 484 -23.51 -8.49 -13.00
N ALA A 485 -22.85 -7.54 -12.33
CA ALA A 485 -23.37 -6.85 -11.15
C ALA A 485 -24.72 -6.16 -11.43
N SER A 486 -25.74 -6.50 -10.66
CA SER A 486 -27.13 -6.08 -10.91
C SER A 486 -27.60 -4.92 -10.02
N GLY A 487 -26.77 -4.47 -9.09
CA GLY A 487 -27.09 -3.37 -8.19
C GLY A 487 -27.19 -2.02 -8.90
N ALA A 488 -27.76 -1.04 -8.22
CA ALA A 488 -27.87 0.32 -8.75
C ALA A 488 -26.49 0.99 -8.88
N ILE A 489 -26.33 1.79 -9.92
CA ILE A 489 -25.13 2.57 -10.21
C ILE A 489 -25.42 4.05 -9.95
N SER A 490 -24.65 4.66 -9.05
CA SER A 490 -24.71 6.09 -8.75
C SER A 490 -23.42 6.78 -9.19
N VAL A 491 -23.54 7.80 -10.05
CA VAL A 491 -22.43 8.66 -10.44
C VAL A 491 -22.62 10.02 -9.78
N THR A 492 -21.86 10.25 -8.70
CA THR A 492 -21.93 11.48 -7.90
C THR A 492 -20.87 12.51 -8.31
N GLY A 493 -19.90 12.11 -9.15
CA GLY A 493 -18.91 13.01 -9.75
C GLY A 493 -18.13 12.35 -10.90
N GLY A 494 -17.69 13.17 -11.85
CA GLY A 494 -16.98 12.73 -13.05
C GLY A 494 -17.87 11.88 -13.97
N THR A 495 -17.26 10.95 -14.71
CA THR A 495 -17.97 10.09 -15.66
C THR A 495 -17.75 8.61 -15.35
N LEU A 496 -18.81 7.80 -15.40
CA LEU A 496 -18.70 6.33 -15.42
C LEU A 496 -19.09 5.78 -16.80
N ILE A 497 -18.23 4.97 -17.40
CA ILE A 497 -18.51 4.28 -18.67
C ILE A 497 -18.59 2.78 -18.43
N SER A 498 -19.65 2.13 -18.89
CA SER A 498 -19.77 0.66 -18.93
C SER A 498 -19.69 0.17 -20.36
N ASN A 499 -19.17 -1.03 -20.61
CA ASN A 499 -19.17 -1.58 -21.97
C ASN A 499 -20.49 -2.28 -22.33
N THR A 500 -20.66 -2.61 -23.61
CA THR A 500 -21.83 -3.38 -24.12
C THR A 500 -21.76 -4.89 -23.84
N ALA A 501 -20.72 -5.38 -23.16
CA ALA A 501 -20.64 -6.78 -22.71
C ALA A 501 -21.26 -6.97 -21.31
N ALA A 502 -21.56 -5.88 -20.59
CA ALA A 502 -22.21 -5.94 -19.29
C ALA A 502 -23.69 -6.38 -19.41
N THR A 503 -24.14 -7.19 -18.45
CA THR A 503 -25.47 -7.84 -18.46
C THR A 503 -26.30 -7.60 -17.20
N GLY A 504 -25.74 -6.95 -16.18
CA GLY A 504 -26.40 -6.78 -14.88
C GLY A 504 -27.63 -5.87 -14.88
N GLY A 505 -27.73 -4.92 -15.82
CA GLY A 505 -28.97 -4.18 -16.10
C GLY A 505 -29.48 -3.24 -15.00
N GLY A 506 -28.67 -2.89 -14.00
CA GLY A 506 -29.06 -2.04 -12.87
C GLY A 506 -29.52 -0.62 -13.27
N ASN A 507 -30.18 0.07 -12.33
CA ASN A 507 -30.57 1.48 -12.49
C ASN A 507 -29.35 2.39 -12.45
N PHE A 508 -29.35 3.46 -13.25
CA PHE A 508 -28.35 4.53 -13.20
C PHE A 508 -28.95 5.82 -12.63
N THR A 509 -28.25 6.42 -11.67
CA THR A 509 -28.53 7.76 -11.16
C THR A 509 -27.30 8.63 -11.35
N VAL A 510 -27.41 9.68 -12.15
CA VAL A 510 -26.31 10.59 -12.50
C VAL A 510 -26.58 11.96 -11.90
N ALA A 511 -25.68 12.40 -11.02
CA ALA A 511 -25.79 13.70 -10.35
C ALA A 511 -25.54 14.88 -11.31
N ASN A 512 -25.91 16.07 -10.86
CA ASN A 512 -25.60 17.33 -11.54
C ASN A 512 -24.09 17.46 -11.80
N GLY A 513 -23.69 17.79 -13.03
CA GLY A 513 -22.28 17.94 -13.40
C GLY A 513 -21.52 16.62 -13.61
N ALA A 514 -22.19 15.47 -13.47
CA ALA A 514 -21.63 14.15 -13.73
C ALA A 514 -22.09 13.61 -15.10
N GLY A 515 -21.41 12.56 -15.56
CA GLY A 515 -21.71 11.88 -16.81
C GLY A 515 -21.83 10.37 -16.63
N MET A 516 -22.53 9.73 -17.56
CA MET A 516 -22.42 8.29 -17.77
C MET A 516 -22.02 8.01 -19.21
N GLY A 517 -21.71 6.78 -19.55
CA GLY A 517 -21.42 6.43 -20.93
C GLY A 517 -21.43 4.95 -21.23
N VAL A 518 -21.33 4.64 -22.51
CA VAL A 518 -21.20 3.28 -23.02
C VAL A 518 -19.97 3.16 -23.93
N LEU A 519 -19.22 2.07 -23.76
CA LEU A 519 -18.19 1.62 -24.70
C LEU A 519 -18.72 0.45 -25.54
N GLN A 520 -18.91 0.65 -26.83
CA GLN A 520 -19.38 -0.37 -27.75
C GLN A 520 -18.26 -1.36 -28.10
N THR A 521 -18.56 -2.66 -28.04
CA THR A 521 -17.60 -3.74 -28.30
C THR A 521 -17.82 -4.44 -29.64
N ALA A 522 -18.98 -4.28 -30.28
CA ALA A 522 -19.30 -4.80 -31.62
C ALA A 522 -20.44 -3.99 -32.26
N PRO A 523 -20.59 -3.96 -33.61
CA PRO A 523 -21.60 -3.15 -34.31
C PRO A 523 -23.06 -3.39 -33.89
N ALA A 524 -23.35 -4.57 -33.36
CA ALA A 524 -24.67 -5.01 -32.92
C ALA A 524 -24.77 -5.18 -31.39
N ALA A 525 -23.74 -4.75 -30.64
CA ALA A 525 -23.72 -4.85 -29.18
C ALA A 525 -24.42 -3.65 -28.54
N THR A 526 -25.17 -3.91 -27.46
CA THR A 526 -25.92 -2.90 -26.71
C THR A 526 -25.73 -3.11 -25.21
N LEU A 527 -25.57 -2.02 -24.47
CA LEU A 527 -25.68 -1.99 -23.03
C LEU A 527 -27.15 -1.76 -22.70
N THR A 528 -27.79 -2.73 -22.06
CA THR A 528 -29.16 -2.60 -21.58
C THR A 528 -29.16 -2.22 -20.11
N VAL A 529 -29.88 -1.15 -19.76
CA VAL A 529 -30.04 -0.69 -18.37
C VAL A 529 -31.52 -0.52 -18.04
N ALA A 530 -31.92 -0.82 -16.81
CA ALA A 530 -33.31 -0.76 -16.41
C ALA A 530 -33.88 0.65 -16.51
N ASN A 531 -33.26 1.62 -15.82
CA ASN A 531 -33.68 3.02 -15.82
C ASN A 531 -32.48 3.95 -15.69
N ILE A 532 -32.60 5.17 -16.24
CA ILE A 532 -31.63 6.25 -16.05
C ILE A 532 -32.35 7.48 -15.47
N ALA A 533 -31.81 8.03 -14.39
CA ALA A 533 -32.22 9.33 -13.85
C ALA A 533 -31.05 10.32 -13.93
N MET A 534 -31.22 11.40 -14.70
CA MET A 534 -30.23 12.46 -14.86
C MET A 534 -30.53 13.64 -13.92
N GLY A 535 -29.47 14.35 -13.52
CA GLY A 535 -29.53 15.53 -12.67
C GLY A 535 -30.47 16.65 -13.19
N THR A 536 -30.87 17.54 -12.27
CA THR A 536 -31.93 18.53 -12.47
C THR A 536 -31.49 19.98 -12.63
N SER A 537 -30.24 20.34 -12.28
CA SER A 537 -29.84 21.76 -12.15
C SER A 537 -28.47 22.12 -12.73
N ALA A 538 -27.67 21.14 -13.18
CA ALA A 538 -26.44 21.40 -13.94
C ALA A 538 -26.35 20.46 -15.15
N ALA A 539 -25.50 20.80 -16.12
CA ALA A 539 -25.28 19.98 -17.31
C ALA A 539 -24.86 18.55 -16.91
N THR A 540 -25.43 17.57 -17.61
CA THR A 540 -25.06 16.15 -17.49
C THR A 540 -24.73 15.62 -18.88
N SER A 541 -23.95 14.54 -18.95
CA SER A 541 -23.57 13.95 -20.23
C SER A 541 -23.85 12.46 -20.34
N ILE A 542 -24.06 12.03 -21.58
CA ILE A 542 -23.98 10.64 -22.00
C ILE A 542 -22.85 10.54 -23.03
N ASP A 543 -21.81 9.80 -22.70
CA ASP A 543 -20.66 9.57 -23.56
C ASP A 543 -20.86 8.24 -24.31
N ILE A 544 -21.01 8.31 -25.63
CA ILE A 544 -21.11 7.15 -26.51
C ILE A 544 -19.76 6.94 -27.18
N ASP A 545 -19.03 5.92 -26.75
CA ASP A 545 -17.77 5.51 -27.34
C ASP A 545 -18.01 4.31 -28.26
N LEU A 546 -17.94 4.52 -29.57
CA LEU A 546 -18.15 3.52 -30.62
C LEU A 546 -16.90 2.65 -30.84
N GLY A 547 -15.81 2.92 -30.13
CA GLY A 547 -14.59 2.13 -30.15
C GLY A 547 -13.86 2.17 -31.48
N ASN A 548 -13.18 1.07 -31.81
CA ASN A 548 -12.46 0.86 -33.07
C ASN A 548 -13.18 -0.18 -33.91
N ILE A 549 -14.38 0.16 -34.37
CA ILE A 549 -15.29 -0.74 -35.09
C ILE A 549 -15.46 -0.21 -36.51
N ALA A 550 -15.13 -1.01 -37.52
CA ALA A 550 -15.17 -0.60 -38.93
C ALA A 550 -16.59 -0.60 -39.54
N ALA A 551 -17.58 -0.09 -38.80
CA ALA A 551 -18.96 0.08 -39.25
C ALA A 551 -19.74 0.96 -38.26
N ASN A 552 -20.69 1.73 -38.80
CA ASN A 552 -21.68 2.42 -37.97
C ASN A 552 -22.54 1.41 -37.18
N PRO A 553 -22.99 1.75 -35.95
CA PRO A 553 -23.90 0.93 -35.17
C PRO A 553 -25.16 0.51 -35.93
N THR A 554 -25.51 -0.76 -35.84
CA THR A 554 -26.77 -1.30 -36.41
C THR A 554 -27.91 -1.30 -35.38
N VAL A 555 -27.57 -1.22 -34.10
CA VAL A 555 -28.47 -1.08 -32.96
C VAL A 555 -27.93 0.02 -32.03
N ALA A 556 -28.78 0.59 -31.18
CA ALA A 556 -28.34 1.59 -30.22
C ALA A 556 -27.31 0.98 -29.25
N PRO A 557 -26.10 1.54 -29.13
CA PRO A 557 -25.14 1.13 -28.10
C PRO A 557 -25.70 1.21 -26.69
N LEU A 558 -26.65 2.12 -26.41
CA LEU A 558 -27.34 2.21 -25.13
C LEU A 558 -28.85 1.96 -25.31
N THR A 559 -29.38 0.96 -24.59
CA THR A 559 -30.82 0.69 -24.49
C THR A 559 -31.29 0.86 -23.05
N VAL A 560 -32.41 1.57 -22.86
CA VAL A 560 -32.92 1.98 -21.55
C VAL A 560 -34.41 1.63 -21.44
N GLY A 561 -34.86 1.19 -20.27
CA GLY A 561 -36.29 1.13 -19.97
C GLY A 561 -36.89 2.54 -19.90
N ALA A 562 -36.85 3.17 -18.73
CA ALA A 562 -37.25 4.57 -18.56
C ALA A 562 -36.05 5.50 -18.42
N ILE A 563 -36.08 6.65 -19.11
CA ILE A 563 -35.08 7.71 -18.97
C ILE A 563 -35.74 9.00 -18.47
N SER A 564 -35.25 9.55 -17.36
CA SER A 564 -35.73 10.81 -16.78
C SER A 564 -34.71 11.92 -17.01
N LEU A 565 -35.11 12.93 -17.78
CA LEU A 565 -34.31 14.09 -18.13
C LEU A 565 -34.98 15.36 -17.61
N ALA A 566 -34.41 15.99 -16.59
CA ALA A 566 -34.93 17.25 -16.07
C ALA A 566 -34.34 18.49 -16.78
N GLY A 567 -33.10 18.39 -17.27
CA GLY A 567 -32.42 19.43 -18.05
C GLY A 567 -31.83 18.88 -19.35
N THR A 568 -31.05 19.71 -20.04
CA THR A 568 -30.33 19.30 -21.26
C THR A 568 -29.24 18.27 -20.91
N VAL A 569 -29.23 17.16 -21.65
CA VAL A 569 -28.19 16.14 -21.61
C VAL A 569 -27.34 16.24 -22.86
N THR A 570 -26.03 16.44 -22.67
CA THR A 570 -25.07 16.47 -23.76
C THR A 570 -24.69 15.05 -24.17
N VAL A 571 -24.83 14.71 -25.45
CA VAL A 571 -24.41 13.42 -26.01
C VAL A 571 -23.07 13.61 -26.70
N ASN A 572 -22.01 13.11 -26.07
CA ASN A 572 -20.66 13.12 -26.64
C ASN A 572 -20.47 11.82 -27.43
N VAL A 573 -19.84 11.89 -28.60
CA VAL A 573 -19.54 10.73 -29.42
C VAL A 573 -18.03 10.63 -29.64
N ALA A 574 -17.47 9.48 -29.31
CA ALA A 574 -16.13 9.07 -29.70
C ALA A 574 -16.24 7.89 -30.67
N ASP A 575 -15.41 7.90 -31.71
CA ASP A 575 -15.36 6.87 -32.74
C ASP A 575 -13.97 6.92 -33.38
N SER A 576 -13.28 5.78 -33.43
CA SER A 576 -11.95 5.70 -34.04
C SER A 576 -12.02 5.53 -35.55
N LEU A 577 -13.15 5.08 -36.10
CA LEU A 577 -13.36 4.82 -37.54
C LEU A 577 -14.70 5.41 -38.02
N PRO A 578 -14.89 6.74 -37.89
CA PRO A 578 -16.16 7.37 -38.24
C PRO A 578 -16.50 7.20 -39.71
N ALA A 579 -17.78 6.91 -39.98
CA ALA A 579 -18.33 6.82 -41.33
C ALA A 579 -19.60 7.66 -41.47
N THR A 580 -19.88 8.14 -42.68
CA THR A 580 -21.12 8.87 -42.97
C THR A 580 -22.35 7.97 -42.85
N GLY A 581 -23.50 8.57 -42.56
CA GLY A 581 -24.78 7.86 -42.45
C GLY A 581 -25.55 8.21 -41.18
N THR A 582 -26.73 7.61 -41.06
CA THR A 582 -27.61 7.74 -39.88
C THR A 582 -27.63 6.44 -39.11
N PHE A 583 -27.39 6.50 -37.79
CA PHE A 583 -27.41 5.33 -36.93
C PHE A 583 -27.87 5.66 -35.50
N PRO A 584 -28.47 4.68 -34.79
CA PRO A 584 -28.97 4.89 -33.44
C PRO A 584 -27.83 4.98 -32.41
N LEU A 585 -27.96 5.88 -31.44
CA LEU A 585 -27.06 6.01 -30.28
C LEU A 585 -27.72 5.53 -28.98
N ILE A 586 -28.96 5.98 -28.75
CA ILE A 586 -29.72 5.72 -27.52
C ILE A 586 -31.11 5.26 -27.90
N LYS A 587 -31.58 4.16 -27.33
CA LYS A 587 -32.97 3.71 -27.41
C LYS A 587 -33.58 3.68 -26.02
N TYR A 588 -34.79 4.21 -25.85
CA TYR A 588 -35.52 4.18 -24.60
C TYR A 588 -36.98 3.81 -24.81
N THR A 589 -37.63 3.25 -23.78
CA THR A 589 -39.06 2.89 -23.83
C THR A 589 -39.94 4.09 -23.46
N THR A 590 -39.57 4.79 -22.38
CA THR A 590 -40.28 5.99 -21.91
C THR A 590 -39.28 7.08 -21.55
N LYS A 591 -39.60 8.32 -21.93
CA LYS A 591 -38.85 9.53 -21.55
C LYS A 591 -39.74 10.41 -20.68
N THR A 592 -39.24 10.82 -19.52
CA THR A 592 -39.95 11.71 -18.58
C THR A 592 -39.13 12.96 -18.29
N GLY A 593 -39.79 14.02 -17.83
CA GLY A 593 -39.18 15.33 -17.56
C GLY A 593 -39.15 16.24 -18.79
N ALA A 594 -38.79 17.51 -18.58
CA ALA A 594 -38.79 18.55 -19.62
C ALA A 594 -37.45 18.67 -20.38
N GLY A 595 -36.47 17.83 -20.05
CA GLY A 595 -35.13 17.86 -20.62
C GLY A 595 -35.05 17.33 -22.06
N SER A 596 -33.96 17.69 -22.74
CA SER A 596 -33.68 17.32 -24.13
C SER A 596 -32.27 16.75 -24.29
N PHE A 597 -32.00 16.12 -25.44
CA PHE A 597 -30.64 15.77 -25.84
C PHE A 597 -30.05 16.86 -26.71
N THR A 598 -28.79 17.20 -26.50
CA THR A 598 -28.02 18.08 -27.39
C THR A 598 -26.75 17.35 -27.84
N LEU A 599 -26.32 17.62 -29.07
CA LEU A 599 -25.05 17.07 -29.54
C LEU A 599 -23.90 17.76 -28.79
N GLY A 600 -22.98 16.94 -28.30
CA GLY A 600 -21.76 17.36 -27.64
C GLY A 600 -20.56 17.24 -28.57
N THR A 601 -19.47 16.71 -28.03
CA THR A 601 -18.24 16.49 -28.79
C THR A 601 -18.43 15.40 -29.86
N LEU A 602 -17.71 15.55 -30.96
CA LEU A 602 -17.60 14.57 -32.03
C LEU A 602 -16.13 14.23 -32.27
N PRO A 603 -15.82 13.09 -32.92
CA PRO A 603 -14.48 12.84 -33.43
C PRO A 603 -14.04 13.96 -34.38
N LEU A 604 -12.73 14.20 -34.45
CA LEU A 604 -12.20 15.17 -35.40
C LEU A 604 -12.58 14.76 -36.83
N GLY A 605 -12.95 15.74 -37.66
CA GLY A 605 -13.36 15.46 -39.03
C GLY A 605 -14.85 15.17 -39.21
N VAL A 606 -15.60 14.98 -38.13
CA VAL A 606 -17.01 14.56 -38.19
C VAL A 606 -17.94 15.76 -38.09
N VAL A 607 -18.86 15.86 -39.04
CA VAL A 607 -20.00 16.80 -39.00
C VAL A 607 -21.27 15.97 -38.87
N ALA A 608 -22.05 16.23 -37.83
CA ALA A 608 -23.27 15.49 -37.57
C ALA A 608 -24.33 16.33 -36.85
N THR A 609 -25.55 15.82 -36.84
CA THR A 609 -26.67 16.33 -36.03
C THR A 609 -27.33 15.19 -35.27
N LEU A 610 -28.00 15.48 -34.16
CA LEU A 610 -28.88 14.51 -33.51
C LEU A 610 -30.30 14.62 -34.06
N SER A 611 -30.98 13.48 -34.21
CA SER A 611 -32.42 13.41 -34.39
C SER A 611 -33.03 12.48 -33.34
N GLU A 612 -34.23 12.81 -32.86
CA GLU A 612 -34.96 12.01 -31.89
C GLU A 612 -36.34 11.67 -32.44
N SER A 613 -36.64 10.37 -32.61
CA SER A 613 -37.94 9.89 -33.11
C SER A 613 -38.24 8.48 -32.57
N GLY A 614 -39.51 8.23 -32.22
CA GLY A 614 -39.97 6.90 -31.81
C GLY A 614 -39.20 6.28 -30.64
N GLY A 615 -38.74 7.10 -29.68
CA GLY A 615 -37.94 6.63 -28.55
C GLY A 615 -36.47 6.33 -28.86
N THR A 616 -35.95 6.80 -30.01
CA THR A 616 -34.57 6.59 -30.44
C THR A 616 -33.89 7.92 -30.74
N VAL A 617 -32.71 8.13 -30.15
CA VAL A 617 -31.78 9.22 -30.48
C VAL A 617 -30.77 8.67 -31.48
N SER A 618 -30.67 9.30 -32.65
CA SER A 618 -29.77 8.90 -33.74
C SER A 618 -28.78 10.00 -34.07
N LEU A 619 -27.57 9.59 -34.46
CA LEU A 619 -26.57 10.49 -35.04
C LEU A 619 -26.71 10.48 -36.56
N ASN A 620 -26.83 11.65 -37.17
CA ASN A 620 -26.85 11.83 -38.61
C ASN A 620 -25.51 12.44 -39.04
N VAL A 621 -24.56 11.60 -39.44
CA VAL A 621 -23.23 12.02 -39.90
C VAL A 621 -23.31 12.40 -41.38
N SER A 622 -23.21 13.70 -41.67
CA SER A 622 -23.28 14.25 -43.02
C SER A 622 -21.93 14.26 -43.73
N SER A 623 -20.83 14.34 -42.98
CA SER A 623 -19.47 14.36 -43.53
C SER A 623 -18.46 13.81 -42.54
N VAL A 624 -17.48 13.06 -43.06
CA VAL A 624 -16.25 12.66 -42.36
C VAL A 624 -15.08 13.07 -43.24
N LYS A 625 -14.45 14.19 -42.89
CA LYS A 625 -13.26 14.73 -43.59
C LYS A 625 -12.43 15.54 -42.61
N MET A 626 -11.12 15.34 -42.59
CA MET A 626 -10.21 16.11 -41.75
C MET A 626 -9.14 16.81 -42.61
N PRO A 627 -9.51 17.83 -43.41
CA PRO A 627 -8.57 18.55 -44.24
C PRO A 627 -7.52 19.27 -43.37
N ARG A 628 -6.26 18.93 -43.58
CA ARG A 628 -5.09 19.60 -43.03
C ARG A 628 -4.43 20.47 -44.08
N TRP A 629 -4.09 21.70 -43.72
CA TRP A 629 -3.44 22.64 -44.60
C TRP A 629 -2.06 22.15 -45.01
N THR A 630 -1.80 22.13 -46.31
CA THR A 630 -0.48 21.90 -46.89
C THR A 630 0.09 23.19 -47.47
N GLY A 631 -0.75 24.09 -48.00
CA GLY A 631 -0.34 25.31 -48.70
C GLY A 631 0.55 25.05 -49.92
N ALA A 632 0.55 23.82 -50.44
CA ALA A 632 1.52 23.35 -51.40
C ALA A 632 1.30 23.88 -52.84
N VAL A 633 0.08 24.31 -53.17
CA VAL A 633 -0.26 24.83 -54.50
C VAL A 633 -0.22 26.35 -54.48
N ASP A 634 -0.99 26.97 -53.59
CA ASP A 634 -1.03 28.41 -53.36
C ASP A 634 -1.47 28.73 -51.92
N GLY A 635 -1.66 30.02 -51.60
CA GLY A 635 -2.10 30.47 -50.29
C GLY A 635 -3.62 30.54 -50.09
N ILE A 636 -4.43 30.13 -51.06
CA ILE A 636 -5.87 30.41 -51.05
C ILE A 636 -6.64 29.36 -50.24
N TRP A 637 -7.40 29.82 -49.25
CA TRP A 637 -8.44 29.05 -48.59
C TRP A 637 -9.82 29.51 -49.08
N SER A 638 -10.51 28.63 -49.81
CA SER A 638 -11.82 28.90 -50.36
C SER A 638 -12.71 27.65 -50.34
N ALA A 639 -14.00 27.84 -50.09
CA ALA A 639 -15.03 26.80 -50.18
C ALA A 639 -15.47 26.50 -51.64
N THR A 640 -15.08 27.34 -52.60
CA THR A 640 -15.49 27.25 -54.01
C THR A 640 -14.32 26.98 -54.95
N SER A 641 -13.08 27.01 -54.46
CA SER A 641 -11.89 26.63 -55.22
C SER A 641 -11.64 25.12 -55.14
N ASN A 642 -11.17 24.53 -56.23
CA ASN A 642 -10.71 23.13 -56.29
C ASN A 642 -9.18 22.99 -56.12
N THR A 643 -8.50 24.04 -55.64
CA THR A 643 -7.06 23.99 -55.36
C THR A 643 -6.80 23.05 -54.18
N ASN A 644 -5.97 22.02 -54.42
CA ASN A 644 -5.62 21.00 -53.43
C ASN A 644 -4.56 21.53 -52.43
N ASN A 645 -4.84 22.66 -51.78
CA ASN A 645 -4.04 23.15 -50.66
C ASN A 645 -4.24 22.34 -49.37
N TRP A 646 -5.11 21.33 -49.41
CA TRP A 646 -5.43 20.50 -48.27
C TRP A 646 -5.09 19.04 -48.56
N ILE A 647 -4.78 18.30 -47.50
CA ILE A 647 -4.74 16.85 -47.49
C ILE A 647 -5.79 16.36 -46.50
N ASP A 648 -6.65 15.42 -46.90
CA ASP A 648 -7.57 14.80 -45.95
C ASP A 648 -6.78 13.80 -45.11
N LEU A 649 -6.71 14.00 -43.80
CA LEU A 649 -5.99 13.11 -42.91
C LEU A 649 -6.66 11.74 -42.76
N VAL A 650 -7.94 11.61 -43.11
CA VAL A 650 -8.65 10.34 -43.05
C VAL A 650 -8.24 9.43 -44.21
N SER A 651 -8.27 9.94 -45.44
CA SER A 651 -7.88 9.17 -46.65
C SER A 651 -6.41 9.29 -47.02
N ASN A 652 -5.68 10.24 -46.42
CA ASN A 652 -4.32 10.64 -46.77
C ASN A 652 -4.15 11.04 -48.25
N THR A 653 -5.19 11.65 -48.85
CA THR A 653 -5.17 12.13 -50.24
C THR A 653 -5.36 13.63 -50.32
N PRO A 654 -4.80 14.32 -51.35
CA PRO A 654 -5.12 15.72 -51.59
C PRO A 654 -6.64 15.94 -51.68
N THR A 655 -7.13 16.99 -51.04
CA THR A 655 -8.55 17.35 -51.02
C THR A 655 -8.72 18.85 -51.23
N ALA A 656 -9.88 19.23 -51.74
CA ALA A 656 -10.37 20.60 -51.62
C ALA A 656 -11.06 20.79 -50.27
N TYR A 657 -11.09 22.02 -49.79
CA TYR A 657 -11.90 22.40 -48.65
C TYR A 657 -13.35 22.61 -49.09
N THR A 658 -14.29 22.08 -48.32
CA THR A 658 -15.73 22.28 -48.54
C THR A 658 -16.42 22.51 -47.21
N ASP A 659 -17.28 23.52 -47.13
CA ASP A 659 -18.06 23.75 -45.93
C ASP A 659 -19.01 22.57 -45.65
N PRO A 660 -19.24 22.19 -44.38
CA PRO A 660 -18.64 22.75 -43.16
C PRO A 660 -17.50 21.87 -42.61
N ALA A 661 -16.55 21.41 -43.43
CA ALA A 661 -15.46 20.54 -42.95
C ALA A 661 -14.60 21.26 -41.86
N PRO A 662 -14.12 20.55 -40.84
CA PRO A 662 -13.16 21.12 -39.89
C PRO A 662 -11.79 21.23 -40.55
N VAL A 663 -10.98 22.20 -40.15
CA VAL A 663 -9.64 22.41 -40.71
C VAL A 663 -8.55 22.36 -39.65
N LEU A 664 -7.42 21.74 -40.01
CA LEU A 664 -6.20 21.70 -39.19
C LEU A 664 -5.06 22.42 -39.90
N PHE A 665 -4.45 23.38 -39.21
CA PHE A 665 -3.19 24.00 -39.58
C PHE A 665 -2.12 23.52 -38.60
N ASP A 666 -1.03 22.94 -39.08
CA ASP A 666 0.02 22.40 -38.22
C ASP A 666 1.43 22.58 -38.81
N ASP A 667 2.43 22.10 -38.10
CA ASP A 667 3.83 22.22 -38.51
C ASP A 667 4.21 21.30 -39.70
N ASN A 668 3.28 20.48 -40.20
CA ASN A 668 3.48 19.63 -41.38
C ASN A 668 3.05 20.31 -42.69
N ALA A 669 2.63 21.59 -42.66
CA ALA A 669 2.39 22.34 -43.90
C ALA A 669 3.69 22.42 -44.71
N THR A 670 3.64 22.03 -45.98
CA THR A 670 4.81 21.92 -46.85
C THR A 670 5.05 23.17 -47.71
N GLY A 671 4.01 23.97 -47.93
CA GLY A 671 4.07 25.22 -48.67
C GLY A 671 3.81 26.44 -47.79
N THR A 672 3.07 27.43 -48.31
CA THR A 672 2.88 28.71 -47.61
C THR A 672 2.02 28.56 -46.36
N THR A 673 2.37 29.30 -45.31
CA THR A 673 1.57 29.46 -44.08
C THR A 673 0.85 30.81 -44.00
N THR A 674 0.96 31.61 -45.06
CA THR A 674 0.07 32.75 -45.32
C THR A 674 -1.18 32.22 -46.02
N VAL A 675 -2.31 32.27 -45.32
CA VAL A 675 -3.61 31.71 -45.72
C VAL A 675 -4.54 32.87 -46.10
N ASN A 676 -4.71 33.06 -47.40
CA ASN A 676 -5.55 34.09 -48.02
C ASN A 676 -7.00 33.58 -48.19
N ILE A 677 -7.90 34.10 -47.36
CA ILE A 677 -9.34 33.85 -47.41
C ILE A 677 -9.97 34.90 -48.34
N GLN A 678 -10.36 34.51 -49.55
CA GLN A 678 -10.89 35.44 -50.55
C GLN A 678 -12.43 35.56 -50.52
N GLY A 679 -13.12 34.57 -49.96
CA GLY A 679 -14.58 34.50 -49.83
C GLY A 679 -15.03 34.16 -48.42
N THR A 680 -16.32 33.87 -48.24
CA THR A 680 -16.81 33.36 -46.95
C THR A 680 -16.53 31.86 -46.85
N VAL A 681 -15.96 31.42 -45.72
CA VAL A 681 -15.83 30.00 -45.34
C VAL A 681 -16.55 29.76 -44.02
N ALA A 682 -17.23 28.63 -43.89
CA ALA A 682 -18.00 28.23 -42.70
C ALA A 682 -17.55 26.87 -42.14
N PRO A 683 -16.29 26.74 -41.67
CA PRO A 683 -15.77 25.47 -41.14
C PRO A 683 -16.47 25.09 -39.84
N SER A 684 -16.63 23.78 -39.59
CA SER A 684 -17.16 23.28 -38.31
C SER A 684 -16.16 23.34 -37.15
N LYS A 685 -14.87 23.54 -37.43
CA LYS A 685 -13.80 23.77 -36.44
C LYS A 685 -12.57 24.34 -37.13
N VAL A 686 -11.83 25.23 -36.47
CA VAL A 686 -10.53 25.72 -36.94
C VAL A 686 -9.47 25.52 -35.87
N THR A 687 -8.45 24.71 -36.14
CA THR A 687 -7.36 24.41 -35.19
C THR A 687 -6.00 24.77 -35.77
N PHE A 688 -5.20 25.51 -35.01
CA PHE A 688 -3.80 25.80 -35.26
C PHE A 688 -2.93 25.08 -34.22
N SER A 689 -2.17 24.08 -34.65
CA SER A 689 -1.32 23.24 -33.81
C SER A 689 0.16 23.44 -34.16
N ASN A 690 0.78 24.42 -33.51
CA ASN A 690 2.11 24.92 -33.87
C ASN A 690 3.14 24.56 -32.78
N THR A 691 3.26 23.28 -32.46
CA THR A 691 3.96 22.72 -31.29
C THR A 691 5.45 22.41 -31.50
N ALA A 692 6.00 22.72 -32.67
CA ALA A 692 7.32 22.36 -33.20
C ALA A 692 7.35 20.96 -33.86
N ASN A 693 7.73 20.93 -35.14
CA ASN A 693 8.00 19.72 -35.90
C ASN A 693 9.49 19.38 -35.76
N PRO A 694 9.86 18.13 -35.39
CA PRO A 694 11.27 17.71 -35.33
C PRO A 694 12.07 17.93 -36.63
N ALA A 695 11.39 18.05 -37.77
CA ALA A 695 11.99 18.33 -39.07
C ALA A 695 12.22 19.83 -39.36
N ASP A 696 11.79 20.74 -38.48
CA ASP A 696 11.95 22.19 -38.62
C ASP A 696 12.93 22.72 -37.53
N PRO A 697 14.05 23.38 -37.89
CA PRO A 697 15.13 23.73 -36.94
C PRO A 697 14.80 24.84 -35.92
N GLY A 698 13.54 25.19 -35.69
CA GLY A 698 13.12 26.25 -34.77
C GLY A 698 12.52 25.73 -33.44
N PRO A 699 12.82 26.35 -32.28
CA PRO A 699 12.21 26.01 -30.99
C PRO A 699 10.74 26.47 -30.85
N VAL A 700 10.16 27.05 -31.90
CA VAL A 700 8.81 27.60 -31.97
C VAL A 700 8.19 27.09 -33.26
N GLY A 701 7.04 26.40 -33.19
CA GLY A 701 6.35 25.88 -34.37
C GLY A 701 6.02 26.96 -35.41
N LYS A 702 5.51 26.54 -36.57
CA LYS A 702 5.25 27.41 -37.72
C LYS A 702 4.30 28.55 -37.37
N ASN A 703 4.59 29.73 -37.92
CA ASN A 703 3.72 30.89 -37.82
C ASN A 703 2.67 30.84 -38.95
N TYR A 704 1.43 31.15 -38.62
CA TYR A 704 0.33 31.25 -39.59
C TYR A 704 -0.23 32.67 -39.61
N THR A 705 -0.55 33.15 -40.81
CA THR A 705 -1.23 34.43 -41.03
C THR A 705 -2.51 34.19 -41.80
N LEU A 706 -3.66 34.55 -41.23
CA LEU A 706 -4.92 34.63 -41.94
C LEU A 706 -5.07 36.04 -42.53
N GLU A 707 -5.25 36.15 -43.84
CA GLU A 707 -5.44 37.42 -44.54
C GLU A 707 -6.48 37.29 -45.66
N GLY A 708 -6.74 38.36 -46.40
CA GLY A 708 -7.66 38.38 -47.53
C GLY A 708 -8.93 39.19 -47.30
N THR A 709 -9.74 39.34 -48.36
CA THR A 709 -10.99 40.12 -48.36
C THR A 709 -12.20 39.35 -47.83
N GLY A 710 -12.03 38.04 -47.60
CA GLY A 710 -13.06 37.13 -47.12
C GLY A 710 -13.16 37.07 -45.59
N LYS A 711 -13.90 36.07 -45.10
CA LYS A 711 -14.18 35.90 -43.67
C LYS A 711 -14.47 34.45 -43.29
N ILE A 712 -14.23 34.12 -42.04
CA ILE A 712 -14.72 32.93 -41.36
C ILE A 712 -16.05 33.28 -40.68
N THR A 713 -17.09 32.46 -40.91
CA THR A 713 -18.44 32.65 -40.36
C THR A 713 -18.94 31.41 -39.61
N GLY A 714 -20.13 31.52 -39.00
CA GLY A 714 -20.81 30.42 -38.30
C GLY A 714 -20.52 30.40 -36.80
N THR A 715 -20.79 29.26 -36.14
CA THR A 715 -20.67 29.11 -34.68
C THR A 715 -19.30 28.65 -34.20
N THR A 716 -18.33 28.53 -35.10
CA THR A 716 -16.99 27.99 -34.84
C THR A 716 -16.02 29.05 -34.33
N GLY A 717 -15.28 28.76 -33.27
CA GLY A 717 -14.13 29.56 -32.82
C GLY A 717 -12.77 29.07 -33.37
N LEU A 718 -11.71 29.82 -33.06
CA LEU A 718 -10.32 29.45 -33.37
C LEU A 718 -9.66 28.80 -32.15
N THR A 719 -9.07 27.62 -32.32
CA THR A 719 -8.24 26.98 -31.29
C THR A 719 -6.76 27.10 -31.65
N LYS A 720 -5.93 27.62 -30.74
CA LYS A 720 -4.47 27.74 -30.92
C LYS A 720 -3.70 27.00 -29.84
N VAL A 721 -2.82 26.09 -30.25
CA VAL A 721 -1.89 25.37 -29.37
C VAL A 721 -0.45 25.47 -29.91
N GLY A 722 0.54 25.34 -29.02
CA GLY A 722 1.96 25.43 -29.36
C GLY A 722 2.53 26.86 -29.45
N GLY A 723 3.85 26.96 -29.64
CA GLY A 723 4.63 28.19 -29.53
C GLY A 723 4.65 29.11 -30.77
N GLY A 724 4.26 28.63 -31.95
CA GLY A 724 4.19 29.47 -33.15
C GLY A 724 3.10 30.56 -33.06
N ASN A 725 3.28 31.70 -33.74
CA ASN A 725 2.31 32.80 -33.78
C ASN A 725 1.15 32.51 -34.74
N LEU A 726 -0.05 32.99 -34.37
CA LEU A 726 -1.20 33.10 -35.27
C LEU A 726 -1.55 34.59 -35.40
N THR A 727 -1.43 35.12 -36.61
CA THR A 727 -1.86 36.48 -36.95
C THR A 727 -3.19 36.42 -37.68
N VAL A 728 -4.20 37.17 -37.23
CA VAL A 728 -5.54 37.19 -37.85
C VAL A 728 -5.83 38.59 -38.39
N ASN A 729 -5.75 38.77 -39.70
CA ASN A 729 -5.97 40.03 -40.41
C ASN A 729 -7.29 40.04 -41.22
N THR A 730 -8.17 39.07 -41.00
CA THR A 730 -9.49 38.98 -41.65
C THR A 730 -10.61 39.53 -40.77
N ALA A 731 -11.64 40.11 -41.38
CA ALA A 731 -12.83 40.61 -40.69
C ALA A 731 -13.86 39.49 -40.51
N ASN A 732 -13.68 38.64 -39.49
CA ASN A 732 -14.53 37.47 -39.24
C ASN A 732 -15.81 37.81 -38.46
N ASP A 733 -16.88 37.04 -38.68
CA ASP A 733 -18.18 37.20 -38.00
C ASP A 733 -18.68 35.92 -37.31
N TYR A 734 -17.78 34.96 -37.08
CA TYR A 734 -18.09 33.79 -36.27
C TYR A 734 -18.41 34.15 -34.81
N THR A 735 -19.24 33.34 -34.15
CA THR A 735 -19.73 33.62 -32.79
C THR A 735 -19.07 32.80 -31.68
N GLY A 736 -18.16 31.88 -32.03
CA GLY A 736 -17.57 30.89 -31.12
C GLY A 736 -16.14 31.18 -30.68
#